data_AF-A0A834FXG8-F1
#
_entry.id   AF-A0A834FXG8-F1
#
_cell.length_a   1.000
_cell.length_b   1.000
_cell.length_c   1.000
_cell.angle_alpha   90.00
_cell.angle_beta   90.00
_cell.angle_gamma   90.00
#
_symmetry.space_group_name_H-M   'P 1'
#
loop_
_entity.id
_entity.type
_entity.pdbx_description
1 polymer ?
#
loop_
_entity_poly.entity_id
_entity_poly.type
_entity_poly.pdbx_seq_one_letter_code
_entity_poly.pdbx_strand_id
1 'polypeptide(L)'
;MAASLPSQCSSLCKINGEERDESIKKVERSYERYRELISTLPNGKGWAFDLCLYEGFWYERLFGLEGIMFAQEYFQARPTNVFLISTPKSGTTWLKALIFAIMKRTCYTNSTHPLLTTNPHECIPFLEFRLFREPPVTDVEKLPSPRLFATHIPYMLLPKSILCSGCKIVYVCRDSKDVLISLWYHMAKMRSKDLPPLSLEEGFKLFSKGLSGYGPFWDHVLGYWNASMECPQRFLFLRYEELKKETSINVRRLAEFLGQPFSMEEERERVVEEIIKLFSFKRLSNLEVNKNGSLNAFTKSDVFFRKGEVGDWSNHLTTQMAESLDQITNEKLHEFRLFREPLVADVEKLPSPRLFASHIPYTSLSKSILCSGWKIVYVCRDNKDELISLWPHMAKMRSKDLPPLLLEEALSCSLKMRSKDLPPLSLEEAFKLFSKGLSGFGPFWDHVLGYWNASMECPQRIFFMRYEELKKETLINIRRLAEFLGQPFSMEEEREQVVEEIIELCSFKRLSNLEVNKNGSRDAVVKNDMFFRKGEVGDWSNHLTTQMAESLDQITNEKLHASLPSQCSSLSKINGEERDESIKKAERSYERYRELISTLPKEKGWASDLCLYEGFWYERLAGLEGIMFAQEHFQARPTDIFLISTPKSGTTWLKALIFAIMKRTCYTNSTHPLLTANPHDCIPFLELRLFREPPIADVEKLPSPRLFAAHIPYTSLPKSILCSGCKIVYVCRDSKDVLISMWFSMAKIRSKELPPLLLEEAFKLFSKGLSWYGPFWDHVLGYWNASMECPQRIFFLRYEELKKETLINVRRLAEFLGQPFSMEEEREQVVEEIIELCSFKRLSNLEVNKNGSRDAVVKNDMFFRKGEVGDWSNHLTTQMAESLDQITNEKLHELMLFRQPPIADVEKLPSPCLFAVHIPYMSLPKSILCSGCKIVYACRDSKDMLISMWFYMSEMRSKELPPLLLEEAFKLFSKGKLNRVGRNAAHMGCDLVHNCWTLERTILSETHHSFHCSNPLSQRCDSGQLVSQSHLHLSPQLLFDRIVWWSGFQFTHEPMT
;
A
#
# COMPACT_ATOMS: atom_id res chain seq x y z
N MET A 1 14.90 -37.90 -23.87
CA MET A 1 16.20 -37.69 -24.53
C MET A 1 16.79 -36.41 -23.99
N ALA A 2 17.79 -36.55 -23.12
CA ALA A 2 18.61 -35.46 -22.62
C ALA A 2 19.90 -35.45 -23.44
N ALA A 3 19.94 -34.67 -24.52
CA ALA A 3 21.15 -34.28 -25.24
C ALA A 3 20.81 -33.24 -26.33
N SER A 4 21.62 -32.19 -26.40
CA SER A 4 21.73 -31.17 -27.46
C SER A 4 20.54 -30.23 -27.72
N LEU A 5 20.53 -29.10 -27.00
CA LEU A 5 20.25 -27.79 -27.60
C LEU A 5 21.50 -26.91 -27.40
N PRO A 6 21.97 -26.16 -28.41
CA PRO A 6 23.27 -25.48 -28.35
C PRO A 6 23.27 -24.35 -27.33
N SER A 7 24.39 -24.19 -26.63
CA SER A 7 24.73 -23.02 -25.82
C SER A 7 24.63 -21.73 -26.64
N GLN A 8 23.52 -21.01 -26.53
CA GLN A 8 23.37 -19.67 -27.11
C GLN A 8 24.15 -18.58 -26.33
N CYS A 9 24.96 -18.94 -25.32
CA CYS A 9 25.86 -18.02 -24.61
C CYS A 9 27.14 -17.62 -25.38
N SER A 10 27.42 -18.12 -26.59
CA SER A 10 28.80 -18.09 -27.14
C SER A 10 29.06 -17.33 -28.44
N SER A 11 28.11 -16.58 -29.03
CA SER A 11 28.43 -15.87 -30.28
C SER A 11 27.65 -14.57 -30.48
N LEU A 12 28.23 -13.45 -30.01
CA LEU A 12 28.40 -12.17 -30.73
C LEU A 12 28.63 -11.00 -29.75
N CYS A 13 29.79 -10.95 -29.10
CA CYS A 13 30.24 -9.75 -28.38
C CYS A 13 31.72 -9.48 -28.67
N LYS A 14 31.99 -8.86 -29.82
CA LYS A 14 33.17 -7.99 -29.96
C LYS A 14 32.62 -6.58 -30.02
N ILE A 15 32.82 -5.80 -28.95
CA ILE A 15 33.15 -4.35 -28.91
C ILE A 15 33.14 -3.87 -27.43
N ASN A 16 34.32 -3.42 -26.99
CA ASN A 16 34.73 -2.60 -25.84
C ASN A 16 34.27 -3.02 -24.42
N GLY A 17 35.17 -3.70 -23.71
CA GLY A 17 35.01 -4.23 -22.36
C GLY A 17 35.95 -3.59 -21.35
N GLU A 18 35.40 -3.33 -20.16
CA GLU A 18 35.99 -3.63 -18.84
C GLU A 18 34.90 -3.48 -17.76
N GLU A 19 34.12 -2.38 -17.73
CA GLU A 19 33.03 -2.20 -16.74
C GLU A 19 31.77 -3.07 -16.95
N ARG A 20 31.44 -3.44 -18.20
CA ARG A 20 30.26 -4.31 -18.46
C ARG A 20 30.46 -5.75 -17.98
N ASP A 21 31.69 -6.20 -17.87
CA ASP A 21 32.02 -7.61 -17.66
C ASP A 21 31.67 -8.09 -16.24
N GLU A 22 31.78 -7.23 -15.23
CA GLU A 22 31.49 -7.60 -13.83
C GLU A 22 29.99 -7.69 -13.51
N SER A 23 29.19 -6.79 -14.09
CA SER A 23 27.73 -6.80 -13.96
C SER A 23 27.09 -8.05 -14.58
N ILE A 24 27.63 -8.52 -15.72
CA ILE A 24 27.19 -9.74 -16.40
C ILE A 24 27.57 -10.96 -15.57
N LYS A 25 28.82 -11.04 -15.08
CA LYS A 25 29.27 -12.13 -14.19
C LYS A 25 28.48 -12.22 -12.88
N LYS A 26 27.96 -11.10 -12.36
CA LYS A 26 27.07 -11.10 -11.18
C LYS A 26 25.73 -11.74 -11.51
N VAL A 27 25.15 -11.40 -12.66
CA VAL A 27 23.88 -11.97 -13.13
C VAL A 27 24.02 -13.46 -13.43
N GLU A 28 25.10 -13.88 -14.08
CA GLU A 28 25.38 -15.30 -14.36
C GLU A 28 25.46 -16.13 -13.07
N ARG A 29 26.18 -15.62 -12.05
CA ARG A 29 26.26 -16.27 -10.72
C ARG A 29 24.89 -16.41 -10.05
N SER A 30 24.00 -15.42 -10.19
CA SER A 30 22.64 -15.53 -9.67
C SER A 30 21.84 -16.62 -10.37
N TYR A 31 21.95 -16.77 -11.69
CA TYR A 31 21.31 -17.86 -12.43
C TYR A 31 21.84 -19.24 -12.03
N GLU A 32 23.14 -19.38 -11.77
CA GLU A 32 23.71 -20.62 -11.24
C GLU A 32 23.08 -20.98 -9.89
N ARG A 33 22.99 -20.01 -8.98
CA ARG A 33 22.32 -20.18 -7.67
C ARG A 33 20.85 -20.55 -7.81
N TYR A 34 20.13 -19.92 -8.76
CA TYR A 34 18.72 -20.25 -9.00
C TYR A 34 18.58 -21.70 -9.48
N ARG A 35 19.41 -22.13 -10.42
CA ARG A 35 19.39 -23.51 -10.95
C ARG A 35 19.69 -24.53 -9.86
N GLU A 36 20.65 -24.23 -8.99
CA GLU A 36 20.95 -25.06 -7.82
C GLU A 36 19.72 -25.16 -6.91
N LEU A 37 19.10 -24.04 -6.52
CA LEU A 37 17.89 -24.07 -5.69
C LEU A 37 16.77 -24.87 -6.35
N ILE A 38 16.48 -24.60 -7.62
CA ILE A 38 15.42 -25.25 -8.40
C ILE A 38 15.65 -26.76 -8.53
N SER A 39 16.91 -27.20 -8.52
CA SER A 39 17.25 -28.62 -8.54
C SER A 39 16.86 -29.33 -7.23
N THR A 40 16.79 -28.61 -6.11
CA THR A 40 16.42 -29.15 -4.79
C THR A 40 14.91 -29.11 -4.50
N LEU A 41 14.14 -28.32 -5.26
CA LEU A 41 12.70 -28.17 -5.05
C LEU A 41 11.93 -29.45 -5.38
N PRO A 42 10.81 -29.72 -4.65
CA PRO A 42 9.90 -30.79 -5.00
C PRO A 42 9.43 -30.65 -6.45
N ASN A 43 9.54 -31.74 -7.22
CA ASN A 43 9.16 -31.77 -8.63
C ASN A 43 7.97 -32.71 -8.87
N GLY A 44 7.22 -32.40 -9.92
CA GLY A 44 6.07 -33.18 -10.36
C GLY A 44 5.90 -33.11 -11.87
N LYS A 45 5.27 -34.12 -12.47
CA LYS A 45 4.92 -34.09 -13.89
C LYS A 45 3.81 -33.07 -14.11
N GLY A 46 4.06 -32.07 -14.94
CA GLY A 46 3.04 -31.12 -15.38
C GLY A 46 2.39 -31.52 -16.70
N TRP A 47 1.74 -30.55 -17.34
CA TRP A 47 0.85 -30.77 -18.47
C TRP A 47 1.57 -30.83 -19.80
N ALA A 48 2.57 -29.96 -19.97
CA ALA A 48 3.47 -29.95 -21.13
C ALA A 48 4.94 -30.02 -20.69
N PHE A 49 5.25 -29.53 -19.49
CA PHE A 49 6.57 -29.44 -18.90
C PHE A 49 6.54 -29.97 -17.47
N ASP A 50 7.71 -30.34 -16.93
CA ASP A 50 7.85 -30.64 -15.51
C ASP A 50 7.66 -29.39 -14.67
N LEU A 51 7.00 -29.55 -13.53
CA LEU A 51 6.72 -28.48 -12.58
C LEU A 51 7.56 -28.65 -11.32
N CYS A 52 7.88 -27.52 -10.70
CA CYS A 52 8.53 -27.44 -9.39
C CYS A 52 7.66 -26.63 -8.43
N LEU A 53 7.62 -27.07 -7.17
CA LEU A 53 6.90 -26.39 -6.11
C LEU A 53 7.82 -25.36 -5.45
N TYR A 54 7.45 -24.09 -5.54
CA TYR A 54 8.15 -22.97 -4.91
C TYR A 54 7.15 -22.14 -4.13
N GLU A 55 7.36 -22.00 -2.82
CA GLU A 55 6.53 -21.17 -1.93
C GLU A 55 5.02 -21.43 -2.06
N GLY A 56 4.64 -22.71 -2.19
CA GLY A 56 3.24 -23.15 -2.28
C GLY A 56 2.63 -23.14 -3.68
N PHE A 57 3.35 -22.69 -4.72
CA PHE A 57 2.87 -22.66 -6.10
C PHE A 57 3.73 -23.47 -7.07
N TRP A 58 3.12 -23.97 -8.14
CA TRP A 58 3.76 -24.83 -9.14
C TRP A 58 4.23 -24.04 -10.36
N TYR A 59 5.50 -24.18 -10.74
CA TYR A 59 6.11 -23.42 -11.84
C TYR A 59 6.84 -24.31 -12.85
N GLU A 60 6.89 -23.86 -14.09
CA GLU A 60 7.73 -24.45 -15.12
C GLU A 60 9.20 -24.12 -14.86
N ARG A 61 10.05 -25.16 -14.88
CA ARG A 61 11.45 -25.10 -14.44
C ARG A 61 12.31 -24.04 -15.16
N LEU A 62 12.35 -24.07 -16.49
CA LEU A 62 13.35 -23.34 -17.28
C LEU A 62 12.96 -21.91 -17.68
N PHE A 63 11.66 -21.61 -17.80
CA PHE A 63 11.20 -20.31 -18.30
C PHE A 63 10.36 -19.53 -17.29
N GLY A 64 9.73 -20.21 -16.33
CA GLY A 64 8.92 -19.57 -15.29
C GLY A 64 9.76 -19.17 -14.09
N LEU A 65 10.26 -20.17 -13.35
CA LEU A 65 10.77 -19.92 -12.00
C LEU A 65 12.07 -19.11 -11.96
N GLU A 66 13.04 -19.38 -12.84
CA GLU A 66 14.28 -18.57 -12.91
C GLU A 66 13.97 -17.08 -13.16
N GLY A 67 13.03 -16.79 -14.07
CA GLY A 67 12.60 -15.42 -14.38
C GLY A 67 11.87 -14.74 -13.22
N ILE A 68 11.10 -15.51 -12.43
CA ILE A 68 10.43 -15.00 -11.22
C ILE A 68 11.47 -14.66 -10.16
N MET A 69 12.42 -15.57 -9.88
CA MET A 69 13.49 -15.33 -8.90
C MET A 69 14.35 -14.12 -9.30
N PHE A 70 14.67 -14.01 -10.59
CA PHE A 70 15.38 -12.85 -11.11
C PHE A 70 14.57 -11.55 -10.95
N ALA A 71 13.28 -11.56 -11.26
CA ALA A 71 12.41 -10.40 -11.06
C ALA A 71 12.33 -10.02 -9.58
N GLN A 72 12.25 -10.98 -8.66
CA GLN A 72 12.23 -10.74 -7.22
C GLN A 72 13.50 -10.04 -6.73
N GLU A 73 14.66 -10.40 -7.29
CA GLU A 73 15.96 -9.86 -6.87
C GLU A 73 16.31 -8.53 -7.55
N TYR A 74 16.02 -8.38 -8.84
CA TYR A 74 16.54 -7.27 -9.65
C TYR A 74 15.51 -6.26 -10.14
N PHE A 75 14.22 -6.60 -10.20
CA PHE A 75 13.24 -5.69 -10.77
C PHE A 75 12.93 -4.52 -9.83
N GLN A 76 13.04 -3.30 -10.36
CA GLN A 76 12.71 -2.06 -9.63
C GLN A 76 11.43 -1.43 -10.17
N ALA A 77 10.33 -1.60 -9.43
CA ALA A 77 9.06 -0.99 -9.78
C ALA A 77 9.07 0.52 -9.54
N ARG A 78 8.41 1.27 -10.43
CA ARG A 78 8.17 2.71 -10.28
C ARG A 78 6.68 2.95 -9.96
N PRO A 79 6.33 4.01 -9.20
CA PRO A 79 4.93 4.32 -8.88
C PRO A 79 4.02 4.49 -10.12
N THR A 80 4.61 4.92 -11.25
CA THR A 80 3.91 5.09 -12.53
C THR A 80 3.72 3.79 -13.33
N ASN A 81 4.24 2.65 -12.85
CA ASN A 81 4.07 1.38 -13.55
C ASN A 81 2.64 0.84 -13.40
N VAL A 82 2.22 0.07 -14.40
CA VAL A 82 0.94 -0.63 -14.40
C VAL A 82 1.21 -2.11 -14.68
N PHE A 83 0.68 -2.97 -13.81
CA PHE A 83 0.80 -4.42 -13.94
C PHE A 83 -0.56 -5.03 -14.27
N LEU A 84 -0.64 -5.79 -15.35
CA LEU A 84 -1.74 -6.70 -15.63
C LEU A 84 -1.40 -8.09 -15.10
N ILE A 85 -2.21 -8.60 -14.18
CA ILE A 85 -2.00 -9.88 -13.54
C ILE A 85 -3.20 -10.80 -13.80
N SER A 86 -2.92 -12.08 -14.00
CA SER A 86 -3.95 -13.10 -14.20
C SER A 86 -3.34 -14.47 -13.95
N THR A 87 -4.15 -15.47 -13.62
CA THR A 87 -3.74 -16.84 -13.89
C THR A 87 -3.64 -17.07 -15.41
N PRO A 88 -2.77 -17.98 -15.87
CA PRO A 88 -2.70 -18.31 -17.28
C PRO A 88 -4.09 -18.64 -17.85
N LYS A 89 -4.39 -18.08 -19.01
CA LYS A 89 -5.61 -18.36 -19.81
C LYS A 89 -6.93 -17.76 -19.29
N SER A 90 -6.85 -16.84 -18.34
CA SER A 90 -8.02 -16.10 -17.78
C SER A 90 -8.43 -14.85 -18.58
N GLY A 91 -7.93 -14.66 -19.81
CA GLY A 91 -8.28 -13.52 -20.66
C GLY A 91 -7.19 -12.47 -20.84
N THR A 92 -5.95 -12.77 -20.44
CA THR A 92 -4.80 -11.87 -20.45
C THR A 92 -4.56 -11.18 -21.80
N THR A 93 -4.65 -11.91 -22.93
CA THR A 93 -4.38 -11.36 -24.27
C THR A 93 -5.32 -10.20 -24.63
N TRP A 94 -6.62 -10.36 -24.35
CA TRP A 94 -7.61 -9.32 -24.66
C TRP A 94 -7.44 -8.12 -23.74
N LEU A 95 -7.22 -8.36 -22.45
CA LEU A 95 -7.02 -7.27 -21.49
C LEU A 95 -5.70 -6.52 -21.74
N LYS A 96 -4.63 -7.19 -22.22
CA LYS A 96 -3.41 -6.52 -22.69
C LYS A 96 -3.71 -5.52 -23.80
N ALA A 97 -4.51 -5.94 -24.79
CA ALA A 97 -4.89 -5.10 -25.91
C ALA A 97 -5.70 -3.87 -25.44
N LEU A 98 -6.70 -4.08 -24.57
CA LEU A 98 -7.52 -2.98 -24.03
C LEU A 98 -6.69 -1.99 -23.19
N ILE A 99 -5.87 -2.47 -22.26
CA ILE A 99 -5.01 -1.60 -21.43
C ILE A 99 -4.07 -0.80 -22.33
N PHE A 100 -3.41 -1.45 -23.29
CA PHE A 100 -2.48 -0.76 -24.19
C PHE A 100 -3.20 0.30 -25.03
N ALA A 101 -4.36 -0.04 -25.59
CA ALA A 101 -5.17 0.89 -26.38
C ALA A 101 -5.60 2.11 -25.54
N ILE A 102 -6.14 1.90 -24.34
CA ILE A 102 -6.56 3.00 -23.45
C ILE A 102 -5.38 3.92 -23.12
N MET A 103 -4.22 3.35 -22.80
CA MET A 103 -3.03 4.09 -22.38
C MET A 103 -2.31 4.80 -23.54
N LYS A 104 -2.54 4.39 -24.79
CA LYS A 104 -1.86 4.90 -25.98
C LYS A 104 -2.80 5.53 -27.01
N ARG A 105 -4.08 5.71 -26.69
CA ARG A 105 -5.11 6.24 -27.60
C ARG A 105 -4.82 7.65 -28.13
N THR A 106 -4.11 8.48 -27.35
CA THR A 106 -3.70 9.81 -27.78
C THR A 106 -2.35 9.82 -28.53
N CYS A 107 -1.62 8.70 -28.51
CA CYS A 107 -0.31 8.57 -29.16
C CYS A 107 -0.41 8.06 -30.60
N TYR A 108 -1.48 7.32 -30.94
CA TYR A 108 -1.64 6.67 -32.24
C TYR A 108 -3.07 6.82 -32.74
N THR A 109 -3.22 6.93 -34.06
CA THR A 109 -4.54 6.88 -34.70
C THR A 109 -5.00 5.44 -34.88
N ASN A 110 -6.30 5.25 -35.09
CA ASN A 110 -6.90 3.93 -35.33
C ASN A 110 -6.26 3.13 -36.48
N SER A 111 -5.69 3.79 -37.50
CA SER A 111 -5.03 3.16 -38.64
C SER A 111 -3.56 2.82 -38.42
N THR A 112 -2.89 3.49 -37.46
CA THR A 112 -1.46 3.35 -37.18
C THR A 112 -1.18 2.63 -35.86
N HIS A 113 -2.22 2.14 -35.20
CA HIS A 113 -2.12 1.58 -33.86
C HIS A 113 -1.25 0.30 -33.82
N PRO A 114 -0.26 0.19 -32.91
CA PRO A 114 0.67 -0.94 -32.86
C PRO A 114 0.02 -2.33 -32.78
N LEU A 115 -1.14 -2.46 -32.12
CA LEU A 115 -1.88 -3.73 -32.02
C LEU A 115 -2.38 -4.29 -33.37
N LEU A 116 -2.31 -3.51 -34.46
CA LEU A 116 -2.63 -4.00 -35.81
C LEU A 116 -1.48 -4.79 -36.44
N THR A 117 -0.24 -4.52 -36.03
CA THR A 117 0.99 -5.09 -36.61
C THR A 117 1.86 -5.83 -35.60
N THR A 118 1.57 -5.69 -34.31
CA THR A 118 2.35 -6.27 -33.19
C THR A 118 1.41 -7.04 -32.27
N ASN A 119 1.85 -8.20 -31.77
CA ASN A 119 1.02 -9.02 -30.88
C ASN A 119 0.84 -8.31 -29.51
N PRO A 120 -0.34 -8.39 -28.86
CA PRO A 120 -0.55 -7.78 -27.55
C PRO A 120 0.47 -8.18 -26.47
N HIS A 121 1.03 -9.39 -26.55
CA HIS A 121 2.05 -9.88 -25.62
C HIS A 121 3.42 -9.22 -25.80
N GLU A 122 3.70 -8.59 -26.94
CA GLU A 122 4.90 -7.78 -27.17
C GLU A 122 4.69 -6.33 -26.73
N CYS A 123 3.47 -5.80 -26.93
CA CYS A 123 3.09 -4.46 -26.47
C CYS A 123 3.10 -4.33 -24.94
N ILE A 124 2.62 -5.36 -24.24
CA ILE A 124 2.69 -5.48 -22.78
C ILE A 124 3.43 -6.78 -22.45
N PRO A 125 4.77 -6.73 -22.24
CA PRO A 125 5.58 -7.91 -21.99
C PRO A 125 5.25 -8.56 -20.65
N PHE A 126 5.47 -9.88 -20.55
CA PHE A 126 5.51 -10.55 -19.26
C PHE A 126 6.83 -10.25 -18.55
N LEU A 127 6.76 -9.89 -17.26
CA LEU A 127 7.91 -9.52 -16.45
C LEU A 127 8.92 -10.67 -16.37
N GLU A 128 8.46 -11.84 -15.95
CA GLU A 128 9.23 -13.06 -15.75
C GLU A 128 9.86 -13.61 -17.05
N PHE A 129 9.27 -13.32 -18.22
CA PHE A 129 9.81 -13.77 -19.50
C PHE A 129 10.70 -12.74 -20.19
N ARG A 130 10.43 -11.43 -19.99
CA ARG A 130 11.21 -10.36 -20.64
C ARG A 130 12.56 -10.15 -19.98
N LEU A 131 12.62 -10.22 -18.65
CA LEU A 131 13.87 -10.11 -17.91
C LEU A 131 14.81 -11.30 -18.15
N PHE A 132 14.33 -12.38 -18.78
CA PHE A 132 15.15 -13.53 -19.16
C PHE A 132 15.78 -13.40 -20.57
N ARG A 133 15.53 -12.30 -21.32
CA ARG A 133 16.16 -12.06 -22.63
C ARG A 133 17.48 -11.30 -22.46
N GLU A 134 18.56 -11.80 -23.05
CA GLU A 134 19.87 -11.16 -22.97
C GLU A 134 19.95 -9.82 -23.76
N PRO A 135 20.56 -8.75 -23.20
CA PRO A 135 20.99 -8.60 -21.80
C PRO A 135 19.83 -8.23 -20.85
N PRO A 136 19.71 -8.88 -19.68
CA PRO A 136 18.45 -8.99 -18.91
C PRO A 136 17.98 -7.73 -18.17
N VAL A 137 18.86 -6.77 -17.85
CA VAL A 137 18.50 -5.61 -16.98
C VAL A 137 18.39 -4.29 -17.74
N THR A 138 19.22 -4.07 -18.77
CA THR A 138 19.39 -2.73 -19.35
C THR A 138 18.22 -2.26 -20.22
N ASP A 139 17.34 -3.15 -20.67
CA ASP A 139 16.27 -2.80 -21.60
C ASP A 139 14.94 -2.46 -20.92
N VAL A 140 14.71 -2.92 -19.69
CA VAL A 140 13.46 -2.63 -18.96
C VAL A 140 13.49 -1.25 -18.31
N GLU A 141 14.67 -0.78 -17.91
CA GLU A 141 14.86 0.57 -17.36
C GLU A 141 14.76 1.67 -18.44
N LYS A 142 15.01 1.33 -19.71
CA LYS A 142 14.88 2.23 -20.88
C LYS A 142 13.44 2.39 -21.37
N LEU A 143 12.49 1.57 -20.89
CA LEU A 143 11.10 1.67 -21.31
C LEU A 143 10.49 3.02 -20.86
N PRO A 144 9.75 3.72 -21.73
CA PRO A 144 9.14 4.99 -21.38
C PRO A 144 8.05 4.80 -20.30
N SER A 145 7.97 5.74 -19.37
CA SER A 145 6.88 5.80 -18.38
C SER A 145 5.57 6.27 -19.03
N PRO A 146 4.40 5.78 -18.59
CA PRO A 146 4.21 4.65 -17.67
C PRO A 146 4.57 3.32 -18.35
N ARG A 147 5.37 2.50 -17.66
CA ARG A 147 5.74 1.15 -18.15
C ARG A 147 4.59 0.19 -17.89
N LEU A 148 4.20 -0.55 -18.91
CA LEU A 148 3.15 -1.57 -18.85
C LEU A 148 3.81 -2.95 -18.80
N PHE A 149 3.49 -3.72 -17.77
CA PHE A 149 3.93 -5.11 -17.65
C PHE A 149 2.73 -6.02 -17.43
N ALA A 150 2.92 -7.29 -17.75
CA ALA A 150 2.04 -8.34 -17.27
C ALA A 150 2.83 -9.35 -16.46
N THR A 151 2.16 -10.13 -15.62
CA THR A 151 2.78 -11.26 -14.93
C THR A 151 1.72 -12.29 -14.55
N HIS A 152 2.15 -13.53 -14.37
CA HIS A 152 1.37 -14.61 -13.77
C HIS A 152 1.80 -14.90 -12.32
N ILE A 153 2.70 -14.09 -11.74
CA ILE A 153 3.19 -14.30 -10.38
C ILE A 153 2.04 -14.17 -9.34
N PRO A 154 1.88 -15.14 -8.41
CA PRO A 154 0.94 -15.03 -7.30
C PRO A 154 1.24 -13.83 -6.39
N TYR A 155 0.21 -13.27 -5.74
CA TYR A 155 0.33 -12.05 -4.94
C TYR A 155 1.49 -12.09 -3.92
N MET A 156 1.60 -13.19 -3.17
CA MET A 156 2.60 -13.37 -2.12
C MET A 156 4.04 -13.42 -2.65
N LEU A 157 4.23 -13.63 -3.95
CA LEU A 157 5.54 -13.80 -4.59
C LEU A 157 5.88 -12.65 -5.53
N LEU A 158 5.05 -11.61 -5.57
CA LEU A 158 5.40 -10.39 -6.29
C LEU A 158 6.71 -9.81 -5.77
N PRO A 159 7.60 -9.30 -6.66
CA PRO A 159 8.78 -8.54 -6.24
C PRO A 159 8.43 -7.49 -5.19
N LYS A 160 9.21 -7.42 -4.11
CA LYS A 160 8.98 -6.46 -3.01
C LYS A 160 8.89 -5.03 -3.52
N SER A 161 9.69 -4.67 -4.52
CA SER A 161 9.63 -3.36 -5.18
C SER A 161 8.24 -3.03 -5.73
N ILE A 162 7.53 -4.01 -6.34
CA ILE A 162 6.14 -3.85 -6.80
C ILE A 162 5.27 -3.53 -5.59
N LEU A 163 5.31 -4.35 -4.54
CA LEU A 163 4.50 -4.18 -3.32
C LEU A 163 4.74 -2.83 -2.62
N CYS A 164 5.98 -2.33 -2.58
CA CYS A 164 6.33 -1.06 -1.94
C CYS A 164 6.07 0.19 -2.81
N SER A 165 5.99 0.07 -4.14
CA SER A 165 6.03 1.24 -5.06
C SER A 165 4.74 2.05 -5.19
N GLY A 166 3.60 1.53 -4.74
CA GLY A 166 2.29 2.15 -4.99
C GLY A 166 1.80 2.07 -6.44
N CYS A 167 2.46 1.28 -7.30
CA CYS A 167 2.05 1.07 -8.69
C CYS A 167 0.64 0.45 -8.81
N LYS A 168 -0.05 0.73 -9.91
CA LYS A 168 -1.40 0.21 -10.18
C LYS A 168 -1.34 -1.24 -10.67
N ILE A 169 -2.24 -2.07 -10.17
CA ILE A 169 -2.35 -3.50 -10.50
C ILE A 169 -3.77 -3.78 -10.97
N VAL A 170 -3.91 -4.35 -12.16
CA VAL A 170 -5.17 -4.82 -12.73
C VAL A 170 -5.13 -6.33 -12.74
N TYR A 171 -6.04 -6.99 -12.01
CA TYR A 171 -6.19 -8.44 -12.00
C TYR A 171 -7.41 -8.86 -12.83
N VAL A 172 -7.27 -9.88 -13.68
CA VAL A 172 -8.42 -10.53 -14.33
C VAL A 172 -8.58 -11.98 -13.91
N CYS A 173 -9.76 -12.27 -13.38
CA CYS A 173 -10.23 -13.60 -13.02
C CYS A 173 -11.21 -14.12 -14.08
N ARG A 174 -11.33 -15.45 -14.18
CA ARG A 174 -12.26 -16.13 -15.08
C ARG A 174 -12.79 -17.39 -14.39
N ASP A 175 -13.96 -17.88 -14.79
CA ASP A 175 -14.51 -19.15 -14.29
C ASP A 175 -13.49 -20.28 -14.44
N SER A 176 -13.26 -21.03 -13.34
CA SER A 176 -12.26 -22.09 -13.24
C SER A 176 -12.46 -23.20 -14.28
N LYS A 177 -13.71 -23.50 -14.65
CA LYS A 177 -14.08 -24.50 -15.67
C LYS A 177 -13.63 -24.06 -17.06
N ASP A 178 -13.87 -22.80 -17.39
CA ASP A 178 -13.44 -22.20 -18.66
C ASP A 178 -11.90 -22.05 -18.73
N VAL A 179 -11.26 -21.73 -17.60
CA VAL A 179 -9.79 -21.67 -17.49
C VAL A 179 -9.18 -23.04 -17.74
N LEU A 180 -9.72 -24.09 -17.11
CA LEU A 180 -9.30 -25.48 -17.33
C LEU A 180 -9.31 -25.85 -18.81
N ILE A 181 -10.43 -25.66 -19.51
CA ILE A 181 -10.53 -25.99 -20.94
C ILE A 181 -9.56 -25.16 -21.78
N SER A 182 -9.47 -23.86 -21.51
CA SER A 182 -8.56 -22.96 -22.23
C SER A 182 -7.09 -23.34 -22.03
N LEU A 183 -6.72 -23.75 -20.82
CA LEU A 183 -5.39 -24.24 -20.48
C LEU A 183 -5.09 -25.59 -21.10
N TRP A 184 -6.04 -26.52 -21.09
CA TRP A 184 -5.87 -27.84 -21.69
C TRP A 184 -5.57 -27.76 -23.19
N TYR A 185 -6.35 -27.00 -23.96
CA TYR A 185 -6.08 -26.78 -25.39
C TYR A 185 -4.75 -26.07 -25.64
N HIS A 186 -4.41 -25.08 -24.81
CA HIS A 186 -3.17 -24.34 -24.94
C HIS A 186 -1.95 -25.24 -24.71
N MET A 187 -1.99 -26.04 -23.64
CA MET A 187 -0.92 -26.98 -23.30
C MET A 187 -0.83 -28.10 -24.33
N ALA A 188 -1.93 -28.57 -24.92
CA ALA A 188 -1.91 -29.54 -26.00
C ALA A 188 -1.14 -29.04 -27.24
N LYS A 189 -1.22 -27.72 -27.55
CA LYS A 189 -0.42 -27.11 -28.64
C LYS A 189 1.06 -26.94 -28.29
N MET A 190 1.39 -26.80 -27.00
CA MET A 190 2.79 -26.59 -26.54
C MET A 190 3.51 -27.87 -26.16
N ARG A 191 2.77 -28.96 -25.89
CA ARG A 191 3.33 -30.25 -25.49
C ARG A 191 4.18 -30.84 -26.62
N SER A 192 5.33 -31.42 -26.24
CA SER A 192 6.21 -32.11 -27.18
C SER A 192 5.44 -33.20 -27.94
N LYS A 193 5.69 -33.31 -29.25
CA LYS A 193 5.11 -34.35 -30.11
C LYS A 193 5.55 -35.77 -29.70
N ASP A 194 6.65 -35.89 -28.95
CA ASP A 194 7.17 -37.16 -28.45
C ASP A 194 6.43 -37.67 -27.21
N LEU A 195 5.59 -36.84 -26.58
CA LEU A 195 4.81 -37.22 -25.41
C LEU A 195 3.37 -37.59 -25.82
N PRO A 196 2.74 -38.58 -25.16
CA PRO A 196 1.35 -38.93 -25.44
C PRO A 196 0.44 -37.73 -25.12
N PRO A 197 -0.66 -37.51 -25.88
CA PRO A 197 -1.62 -36.45 -25.61
C PRO A 197 -2.16 -36.54 -24.17
N LEU A 198 -2.23 -35.40 -23.47
CA LEU A 198 -2.84 -35.33 -22.15
C LEU A 198 -4.36 -35.42 -22.29
N SER A 199 -4.98 -36.43 -21.69
CA SER A 199 -6.45 -36.55 -21.71
C SER A 199 -7.10 -35.42 -20.91
N LEU A 200 -8.36 -35.10 -21.22
CA LEU A 200 -9.10 -34.06 -20.50
C LEU A 200 -9.33 -34.45 -19.02
N GLU A 201 -9.58 -35.73 -18.76
CA GLU A 201 -9.78 -36.28 -17.41
C GLU A 201 -8.49 -36.18 -16.58
N GLU A 202 -7.33 -36.43 -17.18
CA GLU A 202 -6.05 -36.26 -16.52
C GLU A 202 -5.76 -34.77 -16.25
N GLY A 203 -5.98 -33.90 -17.24
CA GLY A 203 -5.87 -32.45 -17.07
C GLY A 203 -6.77 -31.91 -15.96
N PHE A 204 -8.02 -32.37 -15.91
CA PHE A 204 -8.96 -32.06 -14.83
C PHE A 204 -8.43 -32.51 -13.46
N LYS A 205 -7.97 -33.77 -13.34
CA LYS A 205 -7.43 -34.29 -12.07
C LYS A 205 -6.23 -33.48 -11.58
N LEU A 206 -5.34 -33.08 -12.49
CA LEU A 206 -4.19 -32.24 -12.15
C LEU A 206 -4.64 -30.82 -11.74
N PHE A 207 -5.54 -30.21 -12.50
CA PHE A 207 -6.08 -28.87 -12.20
C PHE A 207 -6.75 -28.81 -10.83
N SER A 208 -7.64 -29.78 -10.53
CA SER A 208 -8.37 -29.86 -9.26
C SER A 208 -7.46 -30.08 -8.06
N LYS A 209 -6.27 -30.66 -8.26
CA LYS A 209 -5.22 -30.78 -7.22
C LYS A 209 -4.30 -29.55 -7.13
N GLY A 210 -4.52 -28.53 -7.96
CA GLY A 210 -3.67 -27.35 -8.05
C GLY A 210 -2.37 -27.54 -8.84
N LEU A 211 -2.18 -28.69 -9.50
CA LEU A 211 -1.00 -29.04 -10.29
C LEU A 211 -1.09 -28.45 -11.70
N SER A 212 -0.97 -27.13 -11.80
CA SER A 212 -0.90 -26.38 -13.05
C SER A 212 0.13 -25.26 -12.91
N GLY A 213 0.66 -24.74 -14.04
CA GLY A 213 1.57 -23.60 -13.98
C GLY A 213 0.91 -22.39 -13.30
N TYR A 214 1.59 -21.82 -12.30
CA TYR A 214 1.12 -20.79 -11.37
C TYR A 214 -0.06 -21.23 -10.46
N GLY A 215 -0.37 -22.53 -10.41
CA GLY A 215 -1.38 -23.10 -9.52
C GLY A 215 -0.85 -23.32 -8.10
N PRO A 216 -1.73 -23.46 -7.08
CA PRO A 216 -3.17 -23.68 -7.22
C PRO A 216 -3.97 -22.44 -7.66
N PHE A 217 -4.94 -22.65 -8.55
CA PHE A 217 -5.72 -21.56 -9.17
C PHE A 217 -6.48 -20.71 -8.13
N TRP A 218 -7.12 -21.34 -7.15
CA TRP A 218 -7.97 -20.64 -6.17
C TRP A 218 -7.15 -19.77 -5.23
N ASP A 219 -6.01 -20.27 -4.75
CA ASP A 219 -5.08 -19.51 -3.90
C ASP A 219 -4.50 -18.30 -4.65
N HIS A 220 -4.20 -18.47 -5.94
CA HIS A 220 -3.77 -17.37 -6.81
C HIS A 220 -4.84 -16.28 -6.92
N VAL A 221 -6.11 -16.66 -7.16
CA VAL A 221 -7.23 -15.72 -7.24
C VAL A 221 -7.47 -15.03 -5.89
N LEU A 222 -7.45 -15.79 -4.80
CA LEU A 222 -7.77 -15.31 -3.47
C LEU A 222 -6.79 -14.22 -2.99
N GLY A 223 -5.49 -14.40 -3.25
CA GLY A 223 -4.48 -13.40 -2.89
C GLY A 223 -4.77 -12.03 -3.50
N TYR A 224 -5.11 -11.98 -4.78
CA TYR A 224 -5.44 -10.73 -5.47
C TYR A 224 -6.82 -10.19 -5.14
N TRP A 225 -7.80 -11.06 -4.85
CA TRP A 225 -9.09 -10.62 -4.35
C TRP A 225 -8.96 -9.88 -3.03
N ASN A 226 -8.26 -10.47 -2.06
CA ASN A 226 -8.02 -9.85 -0.75
C ASN A 226 -7.29 -8.52 -0.90
N ALA A 227 -6.22 -8.46 -1.70
CA ALA A 227 -5.51 -7.22 -1.97
C ALA A 227 -6.41 -6.14 -2.60
N SER A 228 -7.36 -6.52 -3.48
CA SER A 228 -8.32 -5.59 -4.08
C SER A 228 -9.37 -5.06 -3.11
N MET A 229 -9.77 -5.88 -2.13
CA MET A 229 -10.67 -5.46 -1.06
C MET A 229 -9.99 -4.54 -0.06
N GLU A 230 -8.70 -4.76 0.19
CA GLU A 230 -7.92 -3.93 1.11
C GLU A 230 -7.50 -2.59 0.49
N CYS A 231 -7.11 -2.59 -0.79
CA CYS A 231 -6.53 -1.42 -1.45
C CYS A 231 -7.11 -1.18 -2.86
N PRO A 232 -8.43 -0.89 -2.99
CA PRO A 232 -9.13 -0.75 -4.27
C PRO A 232 -8.62 0.38 -5.17
N GLN A 233 -7.99 1.40 -4.59
CA GLN A 233 -7.31 2.48 -5.30
C GLN A 233 -6.06 2.02 -6.08
N ARG A 234 -5.50 0.87 -5.69
CA ARG A 234 -4.26 0.31 -6.23
C ARG A 234 -4.48 -1.01 -6.97
N PHE A 235 -5.51 -1.75 -6.62
CA PHE A 235 -5.84 -3.06 -7.19
C PHE A 235 -7.24 -3.02 -7.80
N LEU A 236 -7.33 -3.19 -9.12
CA LEU A 236 -8.59 -3.37 -9.83
C LEU A 236 -8.81 -4.85 -10.13
N PHE A 237 -9.82 -5.45 -9.52
CA PHE A 237 -10.23 -6.82 -9.80
C PHE A 237 -11.36 -6.85 -10.85
N LEU A 238 -11.13 -7.54 -11.96
CA LEU A 238 -12.07 -7.73 -13.06
C LEU A 238 -12.42 -9.21 -13.22
N ARG A 239 -13.67 -9.51 -13.56
CA ARG A 239 -14.10 -10.84 -14.02
C ARG A 239 -14.24 -10.82 -15.53
N TYR A 240 -13.68 -11.82 -16.20
CA TYR A 240 -13.69 -11.92 -17.65
C TYR A 240 -15.11 -12.01 -18.21
N GLU A 241 -16.00 -12.68 -17.49
CA GLU A 241 -17.42 -12.81 -17.82
C GLU A 241 -18.12 -11.45 -17.83
N GLU A 242 -17.89 -10.62 -16.81
CA GLU A 242 -18.42 -9.26 -16.69
C GLU A 242 -17.81 -8.33 -17.74
N LEU A 243 -16.49 -8.42 -17.94
CA LEU A 243 -15.78 -7.69 -18.99
C LEU A 243 -16.34 -7.99 -20.38
N LYS A 244 -16.76 -9.24 -20.64
CA LYS A 244 -17.37 -9.63 -21.90
C LYS A 244 -18.85 -9.24 -22.01
N LYS A 245 -19.61 -9.35 -20.92
CA LYS A 245 -21.04 -9.01 -20.88
C LYS A 245 -21.28 -7.51 -21.01
N GLU A 246 -20.52 -6.70 -20.27
CA GLU A 246 -20.66 -5.25 -20.19
C GLU A 246 -19.34 -4.56 -20.54
N THR A 247 -18.86 -4.76 -21.78
CA THR A 247 -17.52 -4.32 -22.19
C THR A 247 -17.31 -2.81 -22.08
N SER A 248 -18.24 -1.97 -22.56
CA SER A 248 -18.07 -0.52 -22.50
C SER A 248 -17.99 0.01 -21.06
N ILE A 249 -18.78 -0.54 -20.14
CA ILE A 249 -18.76 -0.16 -18.72
C ILE A 249 -17.40 -0.52 -18.09
N ASN A 250 -16.93 -1.74 -18.34
CA ASN A 250 -15.66 -2.20 -17.79
C ASN A 250 -14.45 -1.48 -18.42
N VAL A 251 -14.52 -1.08 -19.70
CA VAL A 251 -13.49 -0.27 -20.36
C VAL A 251 -13.42 1.14 -19.75
N ARG A 252 -14.56 1.78 -19.45
CA ARG A 252 -14.58 3.07 -18.74
C ARG A 252 -13.99 2.95 -17.33
N ARG A 253 -14.45 1.96 -16.56
CA ARG A 253 -13.93 1.66 -15.21
C ARG A 253 -12.43 1.40 -15.22
N LEU A 254 -11.94 0.66 -16.22
CA LEU A 254 -10.52 0.40 -16.41
C LEU A 254 -9.75 1.71 -16.71
N ALA A 255 -10.27 2.56 -17.59
CA ALA A 255 -9.65 3.84 -17.93
C ALA A 255 -9.58 4.81 -16.74
N GLU A 256 -10.67 4.92 -15.97
CA GLU A 256 -10.71 5.68 -14.71
C GLU A 256 -9.65 5.17 -13.72
N PHE A 257 -9.62 3.85 -13.48
CA PHE A 257 -8.65 3.25 -12.59
C PHE A 257 -7.21 3.49 -13.04
N LEU A 258 -6.93 3.40 -14.35
CA LEU A 258 -5.61 3.69 -14.91
C LEU A 258 -5.22 5.18 -14.79
N GLY A 259 -6.16 6.06 -14.43
CA GLY A 259 -5.93 7.50 -14.33
C GLY A 259 -5.95 8.18 -15.70
N GLN A 260 -6.70 7.60 -16.63
CA GLN A 260 -6.88 8.08 -18.00
C GLN A 260 -8.37 8.05 -18.37
N PRO A 261 -9.28 8.64 -17.55
CA PRO A 261 -10.71 8.64 -17.83
C PRO A 261 -10.99 9.22 -19.20
N PHE A 262 -12.04 8.74 -19.87
CA PHE A 262 -12.46 9.30 -21.15
C PHE A 262 -13.07 10.69 -20.92
N SER A 263 -12.71 11.65 -21.77
CA SER A 263 -13.29 12.99 -21.72
C SER A 263 -14.74 13.00 -22.23
N MET A 264 -15.50 14.04 -21.90
CA MET A 264 -16.85 14.24 -22.45
C MET A 264 -16.86 14.39 -23.98
N GLU A 265 -15.73 14.79 -24.58
CA GLU A 265 -15.56 14.83 -26.03
C GLU A 265 -15.33 13.43 -26.60
N GLU A 266 -14.42 12.65 -26.00
CA GLU A 266 -14.15 11.26 -26.39
C GLU A 266 -15.42 10.37 -26.29
N GLU A 267 -16.26 10.60 -25.28
CA GLU A 267 -17.55 9.91 -25.14
C GLU A 267 -18.56 10.33 -26.22
N ARG A 268 -18.61 11.62 -26.60
CA ARG A 268 -19.46 12.10 -27.70
C ARG A 268 -19.02 11.53 -29.06
N GLU A 269 -17.71 11.40 -29.25
CA GLU A 269 -17.10 10.81 -30.44
C GLU A 269 -17.14 9.27 -30.44
N ARG A 270 -17.63 8.65 -29.36
CA ARG A 270 -17.74 7.19 -29.21
C ARG A 270 -16.39 6.46 -29.29
N VAL A 271 -15.33 7.09 -28.79
CA VAL A 271 -13.96 6.54 -28.78
C VAL A 271 -13.92 5.19 -28.04
N VAL A 272 -14.71 5.05 -26.97
CA VAL A 272 -14.83 3.79 -26.21
C VAL A 272 -15.31 2.65 -27.11
N GLU A 273 -16.40 2.87 -27.84
CA GLU A 273 -16.97 1.89 -28.77
C GLU A 273 -16.03 1.60 -29.95
N GLU A 274 -15.28 2.60 -30.42
CA GLU A 274 -14.26 2.40 -31.45
C GLU A 274 -13.11 1.49 -30.98
N ILE A 275 -12.55 1.75 -29.80
CA ILE A 275 -11.51 0.90 -29.17
C ILE A 275 -12.01 -0.54 -29.06
N ILE A 276 -13.23 -0.73 -28.55
CA ILE A 276 -13.84 -2.06 -28.39
C ILE A 276 -14.00 -2.77 -29.73
N LYS A 277 -14.45 -2.05 -30.77
CA LYS A 277 -14.63 -2.60 -32.12
C LYS A 277 -13.28 -2.97 -32.75
N LEU A 278 -12.29 -2.08 -32.65
CA LEU A 278 -10.95 -2.25 -33.21
C LEU A 278 -10.18 -3.40 -32.56
N PHE A 279 -10.27 -3.54 -31.24
CA PHE A 279 -9.53 -4.54 -30.48
C PHE A 279 -10.44 -5.64 -29.91
N SER A 280 -11.55 -5.91 -30.59
CA SER A 280 -12.40 -7.07 -30.31
C SER A 280 -11.63 -8.37 -30.55
N PHE A 281 -11.97 -9.42 -29.79
CA PHE A 281 -11.35 -10.74 -29.95
C PHE A 281 -11.39 -11.23 -31.41
N LYS A 282 -12.55 -11.10 -32.08
CA LYS A 282 -12.75 -11.50 -33.48
C LYS A 282 -11.83 -10.77 -34.44
N ARG A 283 -11.57 -9.48 -34.22
CA ARG A 283 -10.68 -8.70 -35.10
C ARG A 283 -9.22 -9.05 -34.83
N LEU A 284 -8.81 -9.08 -33.56
CA LEU A 284 -7.45 -9.43 -33.17
C LEU A 284 -7.06 -10.82 -33.66
N SER A 285 -7.92 -11.83 -33.50
CA SER A 285 -7.65 -13.20 -33.97
C SER A 285 -7.52 -13.31 -35.49
N ASN A 286 -8.05 -12.33 -36.23
CA ASN A 286 -8.02 -12.32 -37.68
C ASN A 286 -6.84 -11.56 -38.31
N LEU A 287 -6.03 -10.85 -37.52
CA LEU A 287 -4.86 -10.13 -38.00
C LEU A 287 -3.73 -11.09 -38.41
N GLU A 288 -3.01 -10.75 -39.49
CA GLU A 288 -1.91 -11.58 -40.00
C GLU A 288 -0.82 -11.85 -38.96
N VAL A 289 -0.44 -10.84 -38.17
CA VAL A 289 0.53 -11.00 -37.07
C VAL A 289 0.09 -12.04 -36.02
N ASN A 290 -1.22 -12.25 -35.86
CA ASN A 290 -1.77 -13.17 -34.87
C ASN A 290 -2.07 -14.56 -35.45
N LYS A 291 -2.31 -14.68 -36.75
CA LYS A 291 -2.47 -15.97 -37.44
C LYS A 291 -1.14 -16.64 -37.75
N ASN A 292 -0.19 -15.87 -38.27
CA ASN A 292 1.02 -16.38 -38.90
C ASN A 292 2.30 -15.90 -38.21
N GLY A 293 2.21 -14.98 -37.24
CA GLY A 293 3.36 -14.49 -36.50
C GLY A 293 3.89 -15.47 -35.45
N SER A 294 5.05 -15.12 -34.89
CA SER A 294 5.72 -15.86 -33.82
C SER A 294 6.22 -14.89 -32.74
N LEU A 295 5.98 -15.23 -31.48
CA LEU A 295 6.41 -14.42 -30.33
C LEU A 295 7.88 -14.66 -29.94
N ASN A 296 8.36 -15.87 -30.23
CA ASN A 296 9.75 -16.30 -30.10
C ASN A 296 9.97 -17.52 -31.02
N ALA A 297 11.15 -18.14 -30.97
CA ALA A 297 11.48 -19.31 -31.81
C ALA A 297 10.57 -20.54 -31.57
N PHE A 298 9.83 -20.59 -30.46
CA PHE A 298 9.12 -21.77 -29.98
C PHE A 298 7.59 -21.59 -29.85
N THR A 299 7.09 -20.35 -29.84
CA THR A 299 5.69 -20.04 -29.59
C THR A 299 5.07 -19.24 -30.73
N LYS A 300 4.21 -19.90 -31.51
CA LYS A 300 3.40 -19.26 -32.56
C LYS A 300 2.29 -18.40 -31.95
N SER A 301 1.96 -17.29 -32.61
CA SER A 301 0.95 -16.34 -32.13
C SER A 301 -0.48 -16.90 -32.11
N ASP A 302 -0.80 -17.88 -32.97
CA ASP A 302 -2.14 -18.48 -33.08
C ASP A 302 -2.53 -19.28 -31.82
N VAL A 303 -1.54 -19.67 -31.01
CA VAL A 303 -1.72 -20.45 -29.78
C VAL A 303 -2.51 -19.66 -28.71
N PHE A 304 -2.60 -18.32 -28.83
CA PHE A 304 -3.32 -17.45 -27.91
C PHE A 304 -4.79 -17.21 -28.29
N PHE A 305 -5.19 -17.54 -29.53
CA PHE A 305 -6.55 -17.29 -30.03
C PHE A 305 -7.28 -18.62 -30.30
N ARG A 306 -8.32 -18.90 -29.51
CA ARG A 306 -9.18 -20.09 -29.67
C ARG A 306 -10.63 -19.71 -30.03
N LYS A 307 -11.50 -19.60 -29.02
CA LYS A 307 -12.91 -19.15 -29.20
C LYS A 307 -13.18 -17.77 -28.59
N GLY A 308 -12.53 -17.44 -27.47
CA GLY A 308 -12.81 -16.19 -26.74
C GLY A 308 -14.22 -16.15 -26.13
N GLU A 309 -14.87 -17.30 -25.96
CA GLU A 309 -16.26 -17.47 -25.48
C GLU A 309 -16.34 -17.85 -24.00
N VAL A 310 -17.40 -17.41 -23.34
CA VAL A 310 -17.75 -17.75 -21.95
C VAL A 310 -18.67 -18.97 -21.97
N GLY A 311 -18.44 -19.95 -21.11
CA GLY A 311 -19.30 -21.13 -20.97
C GLY A 311 -18.97 -22.28 -21.92
N ASP A 312 -17.84 -22.23 -22.63
CA ASP A 312 -17.44 -23.30 -23.55
C ASP A 312 -17.05 -24.59 -22.80
N TRP A 313 -16.82 -24.50 -21.48
CA TRP A 313 -16.65 -25.66 -20.62
C TRP A 313 -17.80 -26.67 -20.72
N SER A 314 -19.03 -26.21 -20.96
CA SER A 314 -20.23 -27.07 -21.07
C SER A 314 -20.19 -28.02 -22.27
N ASN A 315 -19.39 -27.69 -23.30
CA ASN A 315 -19.19 -28.53 -24.48
C ASN A 315 -18.15 -29.65 -24.26
N HIS A 316 -17.45 -29.65 -23.11
CA HIS A 316 -16.27 -30.48 -22.89
C HIS A 316 -16.30 -31.24 -21.57
N LEU A 317 -16.70 -30.59 -20.48
CA LEU A 317 -16.74 -31.21 -19.15
C LEU A 317 -18.04 -32.01 -18.98
N THR A 318 -17.94 -33.16 -18.33
CA THR A 318 -19.13 -33.85 -17.83
C THR A 318 -19.74 -33.06 -16.67
N THR A 319 -21.03 -33.27 -16.41
CA THR A 319 -21.73 -32.66 -15.27
C THR A 319 -20.99 -32.91 -13.95
N GLN A 320 -20.51 -34.14 -13.73
CA GLN A 320 -19.76 -34.50 -12.53
C GLN A 320 -18.44 -33.72 -12.39
N MET A 321 -17.71 -33.51 -13.49
CA MET A 321 -16.47 -32.71 -13.47
C MET A 321 -16.77 -31.24 -13.18
N ALA A 322 -17.81 -30.69 -13.79
CA ALA A 322 -18.24 -29.31 -13.55
C ALA A 322 -18.66 -29.10 -12.08
N GLU A 323 -19.54 -29.95 -11.56
CA GLU A 323 -20.00 -29.92 -10.17
C GLU A 323 -18.85 -30.05 -9.17
N SER A 324 -17.86 -30.92 -9.46
CA SER A 324 -16.67 -31.07 -8.62
C SER A 324 -15.82 -29.79 -8.58
N LEU A 325 -15.64 -29.08 -9.70
CA LEU A 325 -14.94 -27.80 -9.70
C LEU A 325 -15.74 -26.69 -9.02
N ASP A 326 -17.06 -26.71 -9.16
CA ASP A 326 -17.94 -25.78 -8.46
C ASP A 326 -17.87 -26.01 -6.95
N GLN A 327 -17.82 -27.27 -6.50
CA GLN A 327 -17.63 -27.61 -5.09
C GLN A 327 -16.30 -27.08 -4.57
N ILE A 328 -15.17 -27.34 -5.25
CA ILE A 328 -13.86 -26.82 -4.84
C ILE A 328 -13.87 -25.28 -4.81
N THR A 329 -14.46 -24.66 -5.83
CA THR A 329 -14.58 -23.21 -5.93
C THR A 329 -15.39 -22.63 -4.77
N ASN A 330 -16.50 -23.27 -4.42
CA ASN A 330 -17.29 -22.87 -3.27
C ASN A 330 -16.51 -23.10 -1.97
N GLU A 331 -15.93 -24.27 -1.72
CA GLU A 331 -15.15 -24.54 -0.51
C GLU A 331 -14.01 -23.53 -0.30
N LYS A 332 -13.32 -23.14 -1.38
CA LYS A 332 -12.18 -22.21 -1.33
C LYS A 332 -12.59 -20.74 -1.32
N LEU A 333 -13.72 -20.38 -1.94
CA LEU A 333 -14.09 -18.98 -2.19
C LEU A 333 -15.49 -18.56 -1.69
N HIS A 334 -16.20 -19.41 -0.94
CA HIS A 334 -17.59 -19.17 -0.49
C HIS A 334 -17.73 -17.92 0.37
N GLU A 335 -16.82 -17.70 1.32
CA GLU A 335 -16.82 -16.50 2.18
C GLU A 335 -16.71 -15.20 1.38
N PHE A 336 -16.17 -15.27 0.16
CA PHE A 336 -15.81 -14.13 -0.67
C PHE A 336 -16.88 -13.81 -1.74
N ARG A 337 -17.92 -14.64 -1.88
CA ARG A 337 -19.05 -14.48 -2.85
C ARG A 337 -18.62 -14.18 -4.30
N LEU A 338 -17.42 -14.57 -4.70
CA LEU A 338 -16.78 -14.26 -6.00
C LEU A 338 -17.52 -14.82 -7.22
N PHE A 339 -18.20 -15.97 -7.09
CA PHE A 339 -18.80 -16.72 -8.20
C PHE A 339 -20.29 -17.04 -8.05
N ARG A 340 -20.95 -16.56 -7.00
CA ARG A 340 -22.42 -16.71 -6.94
C ARG A 340 -23.05 -15.77 -7.98
N GLU A 341 -23.89 -16.32 -8.85
CA GLU A 341 -24.89 -15.49 -9.52
C GLU A 341 -25.75 -14.85 -8.41
N PRO A 342 -25.74 -13.53 -8.26
CA PRO A 342 -26.83 -12.92 -7.53
C PRO A 342 -28.09 -13.13 -8.39
N LEU A 343 -29.27 -13.08 -7.78
CA LEU A 343 -30.58 -12.88 -8.44
C LEU A 343 -30.66 -11.64 -9.38
N VAL A 344 -29.51 -11.04 -9.72
CA VAL A 344 -29.24 -9.83 -10.50
C VAL A 344 -29.02 -10.11 -12.00
N ALA A 345 -28.93 -11.37 -12.45
CA ALA A 345 -28.69 -11.68 -13.87
C ALA A 345 -29.79 -11.13 -14.82
N ASP A 346 -31.00 -10.89 -14.32
CA ASP A 346 -32.10 -10.24 -15.07
C ASP A 346 -32.11 -8.71 -14.95
N VAL A 347 -31.51 -8.16 -13.89
CA VAL A 347 -31.38 -6.72 -13.60
C VAL A 347 -30.45 -6.03 -14.62
N GLU A 348 -29.41 -6.73 -15.08
CA GLU A 348 -28.42 -6.20 -16.04
C GLU A 348 -28.89 -6.19 -17.51
N LYS A 349 -30.00 -6.88 -17.82
CA LYS A 349 -30.62 -6.87 -19.16
C LYS A 349 -31.46 -5.60 -19.41
N LEU A 350 -31.72 -4.80 -18.38
CA LEU A 350 -32.56 -3.59 -18.48
C LEU A 350 -31.77 -2.42 -19.08
N PRO A 351 -32.39 -1.61 -19.98
CA PRO A 351 -31.77 -0.43 -20.57
C PRO A 351 -31.47 0.65 -19.51
N SER A 352 -30.39 1.40 -19.72
CA SER A 352 -30.00 2.52 -18.85
C SER A 352 -30.82 3.79 -19.18
N PRO A 353 -31.25 4.61 -18.20
CA PRO A 353 -31.06 4.43 -16.75
C PRO A 353 -31.94 3.30 -16.20
N ARG A 354 -31.31 2.41 -15.40
CA ARG A 354 -32.00 1.27 -14.78
C ARG A 354 -32.69 1.76 -13.51
N LEU A 355 -33.97 1.47 -13.34
CA LEU A 355 -34.76 1.83 -12.15
C LEU A 355 -35.11 0.56 -11.36
N PHE A 356 -34.82 0.55 -10.07
CA PHE A 356 -35.16 -0.55 -9.16
C PHE A 356 -35.94 -0.03 -7.95
N ALA A 357 -36.97 -0.78 -7.58
CA ALA A 357 -37.68 -0.59 -6.33
C ALA A 357 -37.32 -1.73 -5.37
N SER A 358 -37.11 -1.40 -4.10
CA SER A 358 -36.74 -2.36 -3.06
C SER A 358 -37.41 -1.99 -1.74
N HIS A 359 -37.76 -3.01 -0.95
CA HIS A 359 -38.25 -2.87 0.43
C HIS A 359 -37.17 -3.25 1.47
N ILE A 360 -35.90 -3.30 1.06
CA ILE A 360 -34.78 -3.69 1.92
C ILE A 360 -34.41 -2.52 2.84
N PRO A 361 -34.25 -2.74 4.17
CA PRO A 361 -33.72 -1.73 5.08
C PRO A 361 -32.34 -1.24 4.66
N TYR A 362 -32.04 0.04 4.86
CA TYR A 362 -30.75 0.62 4.46
C TYR A 362 -29.53 -0.17 4.99
N THR A 363 -29.59 -0.60 6.26
CA THR A 363 -28.53 -1.40 6.92
C THR A 363 -28.34 -2.79 6.31
N SER A 364 -29.32 -3.28 5.55
CA SER A 364 -29.31 -4.58 4.88
C SER A 364 -28.99 -4.46 3.38
N LEU A 365 -28.79 -3.24 2.86
CA LEU A 365 -28.35 -3.07 1.48
C LEU A 365 -26.94 -3.65 1.31
N SER A 366 -26.75 -4.37 0.21
CA SER A 366 -25.46 -4.97 -0.11
C SER A 366 -24.38 -3.89 -0.27
N LYS A 367 -23.15 -4.19 0.15
CA LYS A 367 -22.00 -3.31 -0.07
C LYS A 367 -21.81 -2.97 -1.55
N SER A 368 -22.22 -3.85 -2.48
CA SER A 368 -22.16 -3.53 -3.91
C SER A 368 -23.09 -2.37 -4.27
N ILE A 369 -24.35 -2.35 -3.81
CA ILE A 369 -25.29 -1.22 -4.04
C ILE A 369 -24.77 0.04 -3.33
N LEU A 370 -24.29 -0.10 -2.09
CA LEU A 370 -23.75 1.02 -1.31
C LEU A 370 -22.43 1.57 -1.85
N CYS A 371 -21.61 0.78 -2.54
CA CYS A 371 -20.33 1.22 -3.11
C CYS A 371 -20.38 1.51 -4.62
N SER A 372 -21.48 1.19 -5.31
CA SER A 372 -21.68 1.55 -6.72
C SER A 372 -22.44 2.87 -6.87
N GLY A 373 -22.28 3.57 -7.99
CA GLY A 373 -22.81 4.92 -8.22
C GLY A 373 -24.35 5.06 -8.29
N TRP A 374 -25.12 4.15 -7.69
CA TRP A 374 -26.59 4.28 -7.64
C TRP A 374 -27.02 5.50 -6.84
N LYS A 375 -28.06 6.14 -7.36
CA LYS A 375 -28.88 7.12 -6.66
C LYS A 375 -30.09 6.40 -6.07
N ILE A 376 -30.31 6.57 -4.78
CA ILE A 376 -31.38 5.93 -4.02
C ILE A 376 -32.43 7.01 -3.73
N VAL A 377 -33.69 6.72 -4.01
CA VAL A 377 -34.81 7.61 -3.65
C VAL A 377 -35.67 6.87 -2.63
N TYR A 378 -35.81 7.46 -1.44
CA TYR A 378 -36.62 6.92 -0.37
C TYR A 378 -37.76 7.88 -0.04
N VAL A 379 -38.98 7.35 -0.05
CA VAL A 379 -40.18 8.10 0.32
C VAL A 379 -40.71 7.51 1.61
N CYS A 380 -40.72 8.29 2.68
CA CYS A 380 -41.38 7.90 3.92
C CYS A 380 -42.81 8.47 3.99
N ARG A 381 -43.62 7.92 4.87
CA ARG A 381 -45.00 8.35 5.10
C ARG A 381 -45.26 8.45 6.60
N ASP A 382 -46.26 9.23 7.01
CA ASP A 382 -46.74 9.22 8.39
C ASP A 382 -47.09 7.77 8.81
N ASN A 383 -46.61 7.39 9.99
CA ASN A 383 -46.74 6.04 10.55
C ASN A 383 -48.21 5.58 10.69
N LYS A 384 -49.14 6.51 10.96
CA LYS A 384 -50.56 6.22 11.09
C LYS A 384 -51.17 5.90 9.73
N ASP A 385 -50.84 6.70 8.71
CA ASP A 385 -51.26 6.42 7.33
C ASP A 385 -50.61 5.16 6.76
N GLU A 386 -49.36 4.87 7.13
CA GLU A 386 -48.67 3.64 6.73
C GLU A 386 -49.37 2.38 7.27
N LEU A 387 -49.72 2.37 8.56
CA LEU A 387 -50.49 1.28 9.17
C LEU A 387 -51.82 1.06 8.45
N ILE A 388 -52.56 2.14 8.17
CA ILE A 388 -53.83 2.05 7.46
C ILE A 388 -53.65 1.59 6.02
N SER A 389 -52.56 1.97 5.36
CA SER A 389 -52.22 1.50 4.02
C SER A 389 -51.87 0.01 4.00
N LEU A 390 -51.14 -0.47 5.03
CA LEU A 390 -50.66 -1.85 5.12
C LEU A 390 -51.73 -2.84 5.61
N TRP A 391 -52.66 -2.40 6.48
CA TRP A 391 -53.66 -3.26 7.11
C TRP A 391 -54.48 -4.11 6.11
N PRO A 392 -55.02 -3.57 5.00
CA PRO A 392 -55.75 -4.38 4.02
C PRO A 392 -54.92 -5.48 3.38
N HIS A 393 -53.60 -5.28 3.23
CA HIS A 393 -52.68 -6.30 2.73
C HIS A 393 -52.42 -7.37 3.81
N MET A 394 -52.16 -6.96 5.05
CA MET A 394 -51.98 -7.89 6.18
C MET A 394 -53.22 -8.74 6.46
N ALA A 395 -54.42 -8.16 6.34
CA ALA A 395 -55.68 -8.84 6.58
C ALA A 395 -56.04 -9.87 5.50
N LYS A 396 -55.41 -9.80 4.31
CA LYS A 396 -55.73 -10.65 3.14
C LYS A 396 -54.63 -11.67 2.75
N MET A 397 -53.42 -11.59 3.30
CA MET A 397 -52.33 -12.55 3.01
C MET A 397 -52.64 -13.95 3.56
N ARG A 398 -52.58 -14.97 2.68
CA ARG A 398 -52.81 -16.39 3.02
C ARG A 398 -51.67 -17.27 2.50
N SER A 399 -51.38 -18.37 3.21
CA SER A 399 -50.21 -19.21 2.95
C SER A 399 -50.15 -19.92 1.59
N LYS A 400 -51.29 -20.07 0.90
CA LYS A 400 -51.41 -20.84 -0.35
C LYS A 400 -51.22 -20.00 -1.61
N ASP A 401 -51.10 -18.69 -1.43
CA ASP A 401 -51.03 -17.71 -2.51
C ASP A 401 -49.56 -17.35 -2.86
N LEU A 402 -48.55 -18.07 -2.34
CA LEU A 402 -47.13 -17.80 -2.57
C LEU A 402 -46.40 -18.97 -3.25
N PRO A 403 -45.53 -18.71 -4.25
CA PRO A 403 -44.67 -19.74 -4.86
C PRO A 403 -43.71 -20.39 -3.84
N PRO A 404 -43.34 -21.68 -4.00
CA PRO A 404 -42.50 -22.41 -3.04
C PRO A 404 -41.14 -21.77 -2.73
N LEU A 405 -40.55 -21.03 -3.67
CA LEU A 405 -39.25 -20.36 -3.53
C LEU A 405 -39.26 -19.18 -2.54
N LEU A 406 -40.42 -18.56 -2.29
CA LEU A 406 -40.55 -17.47 -1.30
C LEU A 406 -40.83 -18.00 0.12
N LEU A 407 -41.11 -19.29 0.27
CA LEU A 407 -41.43 -19.89 1.56
C LEU A 407 -40.19 -19.98 2.46
N GLU A 408 -39.00 -20.19 1.90
CA GLU A 408 -37.75 -20.28 2.66
C GLU A 408 -37.22 -18.92 3.12
N GLU A 409 -37.35 -17.86 2.31
CA GLU A 409 -36.96 -16.49 2.72
C GLU A 409 -37.95 -15.88 3.71
N ALA A 410 -39.26 -16.18 3.56
CA ALA A 410 -40.30 -15.70 4.47
C ALA A 410 -40.17 -16.32 5.88
N LEU A 411 -39.54 -17.49 6.03
CA LEU A 411 -39.33 -18.13 7.33
C LEU A 411 -38.31 -17.40 8.22
N SER A 412 -37.51 -16.47 7.68
CA SER A 412 -36.63 -15.60 8.51
C SER A 412 -37.30 -14.31 9.01
N CYS A 413 -38.49 -13.97 8.50
CA CYS A 413 -39.25 -12.80 8.94
C CYS A 413 -40.39 -13.22 9.89
N SER A 414 -40.48 -12.55 11.03
CA SER A 414 -41.25 -12.91 12.24
C SER A 414 -42.79 -12.95 12.12
N LEU A 415 -43.38 -13.02 10.93
CA LEU A 415 -44.82 -13.20 10.72
C LEU A 415 -45.10 -14.67 10.39
N LYS A 416 -45.47 -15.46 11.42
CA LYS A 416 -46.04 -16.81 11.22
C LYS A 416 -47.21 -16.71 10.23
N MET A 417 -47.05 -17.33 9.05
CA MET A 417 -48.05 -17.34 7.98
C MET A 417 -49.37 -17.93 8.51
N ARG A 418 -50.49 -17.20 8.35
CA ARG A 418 -51.82 -17.62 8.83
C ARG A 418 -52.42 -18.72 7.94
N SER A 419 -53.02 -19.74 8.55
CA SER A 419 -53.82 -20.76 7.86
C SER A 419 -55.12 -20.16 7.30
N LYS A 420 -55.74 -20.84 6.32
CA LYS A 420 -57.00 -20.41 5.68
C LYS A 420 -58.19 -20.36 6.65
N ASP A 421 -58.04 -20.93 7.84
CA ASP A 421 -59.11 -21.11 8.84
C ASP A 421 -59.08 -20.03 9.93
N LEU A 422 -58.11 -19.11 9.89
CA LEU A 422 -58.02 -17.97 10.80
C LEU A 422 -58.78 -16.76 10.24
N PRO A 423 -59.52 -16.01 11.07
CA PRO A 423 -60.21 -14.80 10.64
C PRO A 423 -59.22 -13.71 10.16
N PRO A 424 -59.67 -12.76 9.31
CA PRO A 424 -58.86 -11.62 8.89
C PRO A 424 -58.35 -10.83 10.10
N LEU A 425 -57.13 -10.31 9.99
CA LEU A 425 -56.51 -9.49 11.03
C LEU A 425 -57.36 -8.25 11.32
N SER A 426 -57.83 -8.08 12.56
CA SER A 426 -58.54 -6.86 12.93
C SER A 426 -57.59 -5.66 12.93
N LEU A 427 -58.12 -4.45 12.79
CA LEU A 427 -57.31 -3.23 12.83
C LEU A 427 -56.56 -3.09 14.16
N GLU A 428 -57.17 -3.50 15.26
CA GLU A 428 -56.56 -3.47 16.61
C GLU A 428 -55.41 -4.47 16.74
N GLU A 429 -55.53 -5.65 16.13
CA GLU A 429 -54.44 -6.63 16.05
C GLU A 429 -53.30 -6.13 15.17
N ALA A 430 -53.62 -5.54 14.02
CA ALA A 430 -52.63 -4.94 13.12
C ALA A 430 -51.86 -3.81 13.80
N PHE A 431 -52.58 -2.93 14.50
CA PHE A 431 -52.00 -1.89 15.33
C PHE A 431 -51.02 -2.45 16.37
N LYS A 432 -51.43 -3.46 17.15
CA LYS A 432 -50.55 -4.07 18.17
C LYS A 432 -49.27 -4.66 17.59
N LEU A 433 -49.34 -5.28 16.41
CA LEU A 433 -48.18 -5.83 15.71
C LEU A 433 -47.27 -4.71 15.18
N PHE A 434 -47.85 -3.71 14.52
CA PHE A 434 -47.13 -2.57 13.98
C PHE A 434 -46.42 -1.78 15.09
N SER A 435 -47.09 -1.50 16.20
CA SER A 435 -46.52 -0.86 17.41
C SER A 435 -45.32 -1.61 17.99
N LYS A 436 -45.28 -2.95 17.83
CA LYS A 436 -44.15 -3.79 18.25
C LYS A 436 -43.02 -3.88 17.21
N GLY A 437 -43.14 -3.19 16.07
CA GLY A 437 -42.19 -3.29 14.96
C GLY A 437 -42.34 -4.55 14.12
N LEU A 438 -43.44 -5.29 14.27
CA LEU A 438 -43.72 -6.51 13.51
C LEU A 438 -44.53 -6.15 12.25
N SER A 439 -43.82 -5.79 11.19
CA SER A 439 -44.38 -5.59 9.84
C SER A 439 -43.72 -6.54 8.84
N GLY A 440 -44.28 -6.66 7.62
CA GLY A 440 -43.80 -7.58 6.58
C GLY A 440 -42.32 -7.45 6.21
N PHE A 441 -41.71 -6.28 6.44
CA PHE A 441 -40.33 -5.97 6.05
C PHE A 441 -39.49 -5.42 7.22
N GLY A 442 -39.87 -5.76 8.46
CA GLY A 442 -39.18 -5.35 9.69
C GLY A 442 -39.79 -4.11 10.37
N PRO A 443 -39.13 -3.53 11.38
CA PRO A 443 -39.67 -2.38 12.11
C PRO A 443 -39.71 -1.12 11.23
N PHE A 444 -40.89 -0.52 11.09
CA PHE A 444 -41.11 0.68 10.28
C PHE A 444 -40.15 1.83 10.63
N TRP A 445 -39.98 2.09 11.94
CA TRP A 445 -39.12 3.18 12.41
C TRP A 445 -37.65 2.96 12.05
N ASP A 446 -37.14 1.75 12.15
CA ASP A 446 -35.74 1.44 11.84
C ASP A 446 -35.49 1.60 10.33
N HIS A 447 -36.47 1.28 9.51
CA HIS A 447 -36.44 1.49 8.07
C HIS A 447 -36.34 2.98 7.72
N VAL A 448 -37.25 3.79 8.28
CA VAL A 448 -37.30 5.24 8.05
C VAL A 448 -36.02 5.90 8.59
N LEU A 449 -35.58 5.53 9.79
CA LEU A 449 -34.40 6.11 10.43
C LEU A 449 -33.11 5.75 9.67
N GLY A 450 -32.99 4.52 9.17
CA GLY A 450 -31.85 4.10 8.37
C GLY A 450 -31.68 4.94 7.11
N TYR A 451 -32.75 5.11 6.32
CA TYR A 451 -32.70 5.93 5.11
C TYR A 451 -32.63 7.43 5.39
N TRP A 452 -33.27 7.91 6.46
CA TRP A 452 -33.15 9.30 6.91
C TRP A 452 -31.70 9.64 7.26
N ASN A 453 -31.08 8.86 8.16
CA ASN A 453 -29.69 9.06 8.54
C ASN A 453 -28.75 8.97 7.33
N ALA A 454 -28.99 8.03 6.42
CA ALA A 454 -28.19 7.89 5.22
C ALA A 454 -28.35 9.06 4.23
N SER A 455 -29.55 9.62 4.11
CA SER A 455 -29.82 10.81 3.30
C SER A 455 -29.16 12.07 3.83
N MET A 456 -29.02 12.16 5.15
CA MET A 456 -28.22 13.21 5.78
C MET A 456 -26.74 12.96 5.46
N GLU A 457 -26.22 11.74 5.67
CA GLU A 457 -24.79 11.44 5.44
C GLU A 457 -24.33 11.52 3.96
N CYS A 458 -25.24 11.30 3.00
CA CYS A 458 -24.93 11.23 1.57
C CYS A 458 -26.07 11.83 0.70
N PRO A 459 -26.36 13.13 0.81
CA PRO A 459 -27.51 13.77 0.14
C PRO A 459 -27.41 13.74 -1.39
N GLN A 460 -26.18 13.66 -1.93
CA GLN A 460 -25.91 13.49 -3.35
C GLN A 460 -26.21 12.07 -3.88
N ARG A 461 -26.42 11.09 -2.98
CA ARG A 461 -26.72 9.69 -3.34
C ARG A 461 -28.04 9.18 -2.82
N ILE A 462 -28.60 9.78 -1.78
CA ILE A 462 -29.86 9.33 -1.17
C ILE A 462 -30.80 10.53 -1.05
N PHE A 463 -31.86 10.51 -1.85
CA PHE A 463 -32.93 11.50 -1.79
C PHE A 463 -34.03 11.00 -0.88
N PHE A 464 -34.16 11.61 0.29
CA PHE A 464 -35.23 11.34 1.23
C PHE A 464 -36.33 12.39 1.09
N MET A 465 -37.57 11.95 0.99
CA MET A 465 -38.73 12.85 1.03
C MET A 465 -39.88 12.24 1.82
N ARG A 466 -40.72 13.09 2.40
CA ARG A 466 -41.99 12.66 3.00
C ARG A 466 -43.10 12.70 1.96
N TYR A 467 -43.96 11.70 1.96
CA TYR A 467 -45.10 11.64 1.04
C TYR A 467 -46.03 12.84 1.23
N GLU A 468 -46.14 13.36 2.46
CA GLU A 468 -46.91 14.54 2.80
C GLU A 468 -46.35 15.81 2.15
N GLU A 469 -45.02 15.95 2.10
CA GLU A 469 -44.34 17.05 1.43
C GLU A 469 -44.49 16.93 -0.09
N LEU A 470 -44.32 15.71 -0.62
CA LEU A 470 -44.52 15.42 -2.03
C LEU A 470 -45.95 15.79 -2.47
N LYS A 471 -46.96 15.58 -1.63
CA LYS A 471 -48.35 15.96 -1.93
C LYS A 471 -48.63 17.45 -1.80
N LYS A 472 -48.02 18.11 -0.81
CA LYS A 472 -48.26 19.53 -0.53
C LYS A 472 -47.58 20.43 -1.56
N GLU A 473 -46.35 20.10 -1.95
CA GLU A 473 -45.49 20.91 -2.81
C GLU A 473 -44.98 20.07 -3.98
N THR A 474 -45.89 19.38 -4.68
CA THR A 474 -45.56 18.41 -5.75
C THR A 474 -44.57 18.98 -6.76
N LEU A 475 -44.85 20.17 -7.27
CA LEU A 475 -44.07 20.80 -8.34
C LEU A 475 -42.61 21.07 -7.91
N ILE A 476 -42.40 21.55 -6.69
CA ILE A 476 -41.06 21.80 -6.14
C ILE A 476 -40.32 20.47 -5.91
N ASN A 477 -41.01 19.46 -5.38
CA ASN A 477 -40.40 18.17 -5.08
C ASN A 477 -40.03 17.38 -6.35
N ILE A 478 -40.80 17.49 -7.43
CA ILE A 478 -40.46 16.89 -8.73
C ILE A 478 -39.23 17.57 -9.34
N ARG A 479 -39.10 18.90 -9.26
CA ARG A 479 -37.87 19.61 -9.68
C ARG A 479 -36.65 19.14 -8.91
N ARG A 480 -36.75 19.10 -7.57
CA ARG A 480 -35.66 18.62 -6.69
C ARG A 480 -35.28 17.16 -6.99
N LEU A 481 -36.27 16.31 -7.27
CA LEU A 481 -36.01 14.92 -7.65
C LEU A 481 -35.30 14.83 -9.01
N ALA A 482 -35.71 15.61 -9.99
CA ALA A 482 -35.10 15.63 -11.32
C ALA A 482 -33.63 16.12 -11.27
N GLU A 483 -33.37 17.18 -10.52
CA GLU A 483 -32.01 17.66 -10.21
C GLU A 483 -31.18 16.56 -9.52
N PHE A 484 -31.72 15.94 -8.48
CA PHE A 484 -31.05 14.85 -7.78
C PHE A 484 -30.71 13.69 -8.71
N LEU A 485 -31.64 13.30 -9.59
CA LEU A 485 -31.41 12.24 -10.58
C LEU A 485 -30.40 12.64 -11.66
N GLY A 486 -29.98 13.91 -11.72
CA GLY A 486 -29.01 14.43 -12.69
C GLY A 486 -29.65 14.70 -14.05
N GLN A 487 -30.96 14.96 -14.06
CA GLN A 487 -31.76 15.34 -15.22
C GLN A 487 -32.57 16.59 -14.88
N PRO A 488 -31.92 17.73 -14.57
CA PRO A 488 -32.64 18.96 -14.28
C PRO A 488 -33.43 19.40 -15.52
N PHE A 489 -34.64 19.92 -15.31
CA PHE A 489 -35.43 20.48 -16.39
C PHE A 489 -34.71 21.70 -16.98
N SER A 490 -34.68 21.77 -18.31
CA SER A 490 -34.16 22.91 -19.03
C SER A 490 -35.11 24.11 -18.96
N MET A 491 -34.58 25.30 -19.23
CA MET A 491 -35.39 26.53 -19.33
C MET A 491 -36.46 26.47 -20.44
N GLU A 492 -36.30 25.58 -21.43
CA GLU A 492 -37.29 25.36 -22.48
C GLU A 492 -38.42 24.47 -21.98
N GLU A 493 -38.10 23.34 -21.36
CA GLU A 493 -39.09 22.43 -20.74
C GLU A 493 -39.89 23.12 -19.63
N GLU A 494 -39.27 24.01 -18.86
CA GLU A 494 -39.96 24.82 -17.84
C GLU A 494 -40.89 25.86 -18.47
N ARG A 495 -40.56 26.42 -19.65
CA ARG A 495 -41.46 27.33 -20.40
C ARG A 495 -42.61 26.57 -21.05
N GLU A 496 -42.37 25.34 -21.46
CA GLU A 496 -43.36 24.43 -22.05
C GLU A 496 -44.23 23.72 -21.01
N GLN A 497 -44.03 23.97 -19.71
CA GLN A 497 -44.79 23.36 -18.60
C GLN A 497 -44.71 21.83 -18.56
N VAL A 498 -43.56 21.27 -18.97
CA VAL A 498 -43.32 19.82 -18.99
C VAL A 498 -43.44 19.21 -17.59
N VAL A 499 -43.07 19.95 -16.54
CA VAL A 499 -43.18 19.48 -15.15
C VAL A 499 -44.64 19.24 -14.77
N GLU A 500 -45.52 20.17 -15.13
CA GLU A 500 -46.95 20.10 -14.92
C GLU A 500 -47.59 18.95 -15.72
N GLU A 501 -47.16 18.74 -16.96
CA GLU A 501 -47.60 17.61 -17.77
C GLU A 501 -47.22 16.26 -17.13
N ILE A 502 -45.99 16.13 -16.62
CA ILE A 502 -45.54 14.93 -15.90
C ILE A 502 -46.40 14.70 -14.64
N ILE A 503 -46.69 15.75 -13.88
CA ILE A 503 -47.53 15.67 -12.68
C ILE A 503 -48.95 15.20 -13.03
N GLU A 504 -49.52 15.69 -14.13
CA GLU A 504 -50.85 15.27 -14.58
C GLU A 504 -50.83 13.83 -15.13
N LEU A 505 -49.79 13.46 -15.88
CA LEU A 505 -49.55 12.11 -16.39
C LEU A 505 -49.46 11.08 -15.25
N CYS A 506 -48.72 11.41 -14.19
CA CYS A 506 -48.50 10.57 -13.02
C CYS A 506 -49.54 10.78 -11.91
N SER A 507 -50.60 11.54 -12.15
CA SER A 507 -51.62 11.81 -11.14
C SER A 507 -52.32 10.52 -10.71
N PHE A 508 -52.65 10.43 -9.42
CA PHE A 508 -53.34 9.26 -8.87
C PHE A 508 -54.65 8.98 -9.62
N LYS A 509 -55.39 10.04 -10.00
CA LYS A 509 -56.62 9.96 -10.79
C LYS A 509 -56.37 9.31 -12.16
N ARG A 510 -55.30 9.70 -12.86
CA ARG A 510 -54.98 9.14 -14.18
C ARG A 510 -54.47 7.72 -14.06
N LEU A 511 -53.52 7.45 -13.17
CA LEU A 511 -52.92 6.13 -12.97
C LEU A 511 -53.95 5.07 -12.54
N SER A 512 -54.81 5.37 -11.57
CA SER A 512 -55.88 4.45 -11.14
C SER A 512 -56.93 4.18 -12.22
N ASN A 513 -57.03 5.05 -13.23
CA ASN A 513 -57.98 4.90 -14.32
C ASN A 513 -57.44 4.15 -15.54
N LEU A 514 -56.14 3.86 -15.60
CA LEU A 514 -55.53 3.08 -16.68
C LEU A 514 -56.01 1.63 -16.65
N GLU A 515 -56.32 1.06 -17.81
CA GLU A 515 -56.80 -0.33 -17.96
C GLU A 515 -55.88 -1.36 -17.29
N VAL A 516 -54.57 -1.18 -17.43
CA VAL A 516 -53.57 -2.07 -16.81
C VAL A 516 -53.63 -2.04 -15.27
N ASN A 517 -54.07 -0.94 -14.67
CA ASN A 517 -54.17 -0.80 -13.22
C ASN A 517 -55.55 -1.20 -12.69
N LYS A 518 -56.61 -1.05 -13.49
CA LYS A 518 -57.96 -1.53 -13.14
C LYS A 518 -58.10 -3.05 -13.23
N ASN A 519 -57.54 -3.64 -14.28
CA ASN A 519 -57.84 -5.01 -14.67
C ASN A 519 -56.59 -5.92 -14.74
N GLY A 520 -55.39 -5.34 -14.62
CA GLY A 520 -54.14 -6.09 -14.68
C GLY A 520 -53.76 -6.80 -13.38
N SER A 521 -52.82 -7.73 -13.50
CA SER A 521 -52.21 -8.47 -12.39
C SER A 521 -50.72 -8.57 -12.68
N ARG A 522 -49.86 -8.30 -11.68
CA ARG A 522 -48.39 -8.45 -11.83
C ARG A 522 -47.99 -9.93 -11.86
N ASP A 523 -48.67 -10.73 -11.03
CA ASP A 523 -48.45 -12.16 -10.83
C ASP A 523 -49.83 -12.84 -10.69
N ALA A 524 -49.93 -14.18 -10.66
CA ALA A 524 -51.22 -14.89 -10.51
C ALA A 524 -52.00 -14.61 -9.20
N VAL A 525 -51.45 -13.76 -8.32
CA VAL A 525 -51.80 -13.62 -6.92
C VAL A 525 -52.26 -12.21 -6.53
N VAL A 526 -51.64 -11.15 -7.07
CA VAL A 526 -51.89 -9.76 -6.65
C VAL A 526 -52.40 -8.93 -7.83
N LYS A 527 -53.66 -8.50 -7.73
CA LYS A 527 -54.28 -7.60 -8.70
C LYS A 527 -53.72 -6.17 -8.56
N ASN A 528 -53.56 -5.48 -9.69
CA ASN A 528 -52.95 -4.15 -9.72
C ASN A 528 -53.81 -3.07 -9.04
N ASP A 529 -55.13 -3.24 -9.02
CA ASP A 529 -56.09 -2.32 -8.37
C ASP A 529 -55.84 -2.20 -6.86
N MET A 530 -55.27 -3.24 -6.24
CA MET A 530 -54.90 -3.26 -4.82
C MET A 530 -53.88 -2.17 -4.43
N PHE A 531 -53.07 -1.67 -5.37
CA PHE A 531 -52.09 -0.61 -5.11
C PHE A 531 -52.69 0.81 -5.18
N PHE A 532 -53.94 0.95 -5.63
CA PHE A 532 -54.62 2.25 -5.84
C PHE A 532 -55.82 2.41 -4.90
N ARG A 533 -55.56 2.63 -3.59
CA ARG A 533 -56.62 2.81 -2.58
C ARG A 533 -57.27 4.20 -2.57
N LYS A 534 -56.58 5.21 -2.04
CA LYS A 534 -57.07 6.60 -1.94
C LYS A 534 -55.99 7.63 -2.25
N GLY A 535 -54.74 7.35 -1.85
CA GLY A 535 -53.60 8.24 -2.11
C GLY A 535 -53.67 9.57 -1.34
N GLU A 536 -54.52 9.67 -0.33
CA GLU A 536 -54.75 10.83 0.52
C GLU A 536 -53.87 10.79 1.78
N VAL A 537 -53.47 11.97 2.25
CA VAL A 537 -52.76 12.18 3.52
C VAL A 537 -53.81 12.39 4.62
N GLY A 538 -53.66 11.69 5.74
CA GLY A 538 -54.57 11.80 6.88
C GLY A 538 -55.77 10.86 6.85
N ASP A 539 -55.83 9.86 5.97
CA ASP A 539 -56.92 8.86 5.97
C ASP A 539 -56.96 8.09 7.29
N TRP A 540 -55.84 8.04 8.02
CA TRP A 540 -55.78 7.44 9.35
C TRP A 540 -56.82 7.96 10.34
N SER A 541 -57.23 9.23 10.26
CA SER A 541 -58.20 9.81 11.20
C SER A 541 -59.60 9.21 11.03
N ASN A 542 -59.88 8.57 9.90
CA ASN A 542 -61.14 7.88 9.63
C ASN A 542 -61.16 6.45 10.20
N HIS A 543 -60.02 5.94 10.66
CA HIS A 543 -59.84 4.52 11.00
C HIS A 543 -59.29 4.30 12.41
N LEU A 544 -58.34 5.12 12.86
CA LEU A 544 -57.71 4.98 14.18
C LEU A 544 -58.44 5.80 15.23
N THR A 545 -58.54 5.27 16.46
CA THR A 545 -58.99 6.06 17.61
C THR A 545 -57.89 7.05 18.01
N THR A 546 -58.28 8.14 18.70
CA THR A 546 -57.33 9.13 19.22
C THR A 546 -56.24 8.48 20.07
N GLN A 547 -56.59 7.51 20.92
CA GLN A 547 -55.64 6.79 21.76
C GLN A 547 -54.62 5.97 20.95
N MET A 548 -55.05 5.34 19.85
CA MET A 548 -54.15 4.60 18.96
C MET A 548 -53.20 5.55 18.23
N ALA A 549 -53.71 6.67 17.73
CA ALA A 549 -52.90 7.69 17.07
C ALA A 549 -51.83 8.27 18.02
N GLU A 550 -52.24 8.70 19.22
CA GLU A 550 -51.33 9.21 20.26
C GLU A 550 -50.26 8.19 20.66
N SER A 551 -50.64 6.91 20.78
CA SER A 551 -49.69 5.84 21.08
C SER A 551 -48.63 5.66 19.98
N LEU A 552 -49.01 5.77 18.72
CA LEU A 552 -48.06 5.69 17.59
C LEU A 552 -47.16 6.92 17.52
N ASP A 553 -47.69 8.10 17.83
CA ASP A 553 -46.92 9.33 17.93
C ASP A 553 -45.91 9.23 19.09
N GLN A 554 -46.31 8.70 20.24
CA GLN A 554 -45.42 8.46 21.36
C GLN A 554 -44.28 7.49 20.99
N ILE A 555 -44.59 6.34 20.37
CA ILE A 555 -43.56 5.38 19.93
C ILE A 555 -42.60 6.03 18.94
N THR A 556 -43.12 6.85 18.03
CA THR A 556 -42.33 7.56 17.04
C THR A 556 -41.44 8.60 17.69
N ASN A 557 -41.96 9.35 18.66
CA ASN A 557 -41.18 10.31 19.43
C ASN A 557 -40.09 9.61 20.25
N GLU A 558 -40.40 8.51 20.95
CA GLU A 558 -39.42 7.74 21.70
C GLU A 558 -38.29 7.20 20.80
N LYS A 559 -38.63 6.65 19.63
CA LYS A 559 -37.65 6.06 18.71
C LYS A 559 -36.86 7.08 17.89
N LEU A 560 -37.49 8.20 17.49
CA LEU A 560 -36.88 9.22 16.65
C LEU A 560 -36.24 10.36 17.46
N HIS A 561 -36.79 10.79 18.61
CA HIS A 561 -36.19 11.86 19.43
C HIS A 561 -35.01 11.38 20.29
N ALA A 562 -34.95 10.11 20.68
CA ALA A 562 -33.71 9.54 21.25
C ALA A 562 -32.53 9.60 20.25
N SER A 563 -32.81 9.89 18.97
CA SER A 563 -31.86 9.88 17.85
C SER A 563 -31.75 11.22 17.09
N LEU A 564 -32.39 12.31 17.54
CA LEU A 564 -32.40 13.62 16.84
C LEU A 564 -31.92 14.77 17.75
N PRO A 565 -30.84 15.51 17.39
CA PRO A 565 -30.52 16.82 17.97
C PRO A 565 -31.54 17.88 17.52
N SER A 566 -31.94 18.76 18.43
CA SER A 566 -32.99 19.78 18.28
C SER A 566 -32.75 20.80 17.14
N GLN A 567 -33.85 21.28 16.55
CA GLN A 567 -33.96 21.95 15.25
C GLN A 567 -33.51 23.44 15.20
N CYS A 568 -32.76 23.74 14.13
CA CYS A 568 -32.89 24.80 13.12
C CYS A 568 -33.45 26.22 13.45
N SER A 569 -32.60 27.23 13.20
CA SER A 569 -33.00 28.53 12.62
C SER A 569 -31.94 29.04 11.64
N SER A 570 -32.34 29.97 10.78
CA SER A 570 -32.02 30.11 9.35
C SER A 570 -30.78 30.93 8.96
N LEU A 571 -30.22 30.57 7.78
CA LEU A 571 -29.57 31.44 6.78
C LEU A 571 -28.23 32.12 7.11
N SER A 572 -27.31 31.38 7.74
CA SER A 572 -25.85 31.60 7.63
C SER A 572 -25.08 30.29 7.31
N LYS A 573 -25.82 29.28 6.82
CA LYS A 573 -25.66 27.86 7.17
C LYS A 573 -24.90 26.93 6.21
N ILE A 574 -24.47 27.37 5.02
CA ILE A 574 -23.92 26.40 4.05
C ILE A 574 -22.54 25.83 4.47
N ASN A 575 -21.70 26.60 5.19
CA ASN A 575 -20.40 26.09 5.67
C ASN A 575 -20.44 25.52 7.09
N GLY A 576 -21.52 25.76 7.84
CA GLY A 576 -21.69 25.26 9.21
C GLY A 576 -22.32 23.85 9.24
N GLU A 577 -23.29 23.58 8.36
CA GLU A 577 -24.06 22.33 8.38
C GLU A 577 -23.23 21.09 7.94
N GLU A 578 -22.38 21.20 6.90
CA GLU A 578 -21.44 20.11 6.54
C GLU A 578 -20.44 19.82 7.67
N ARG A 579 -19.99 20.86 8.38
CA ARG A 579 -19.06 20.72 9.50
C ARG A 579 -19.76 20.03 10.67
N ASP A 580 -20.98 20.44 11.01
CA ASP A 580 -21.79 19.84 12.08
C ASP A 580 -22.16 18.37 11.78
N GLU A 581 -22.43 18.02 10.53
CA GLU A 581 -22.69 16.64 10.12
C GLU A 581 -21.45 15.75 10.17
N SER A 582 -20.31 16.25 9.69
CA SER A 582 -19.04 15.54 9.80
C SER A 582 -18.60 15.33 11.25
N ILE A 583 -18.93 16.27 12.14
CA ILE A 583 -18.71 16.16 13.59
C ILE A 583 -19.63 15.07 14.17
N LYS A 584 -20.93 15.08 13.88
CA LYS A 584 -21.87 14.04 14.34
C LYS A 584 -21.49 12.63 13.89
N LYS A 585 -21.01 12.47 12.65
CA LYS A 585 -20.51 11.19 12.13
C LYS A 585 -19.25 10.74 12.88
N ALA A 586 -18.35 11.67 13.18
CA ALA A 586 -17.17 11.37 13.98
C ALA A 586 -17.56 10.96 15.40
N GLU A 587 -18.51 11.65 16.04
CA GLU A 587 -19.03 11.32 17.38
C GLU A 587 -19.58 9.89 17.45
N ARG A 588 -20.42 9.47 16.48
CA ARG A 588 -20.92 8.08 16.41
C ARG A 588 -19.80 7.05 16.27
N SER A 589 -18.77 7.37 15.49
CA SER A 589 -17.60 6.50 15.35
C SER A 589 -16.88 6.36 16.68
N TYR A 590 -16.67 7.48 17.39
CA TYR A 590 -16.06 7.49 18.72
C TYR A 590 -16.89 6.75 19.77
N GLU A 591 -18.22 6.85 19.75
CA GLU A 591 -19.09 6.06 20.64
C GLU A 591 -18.87 4.55 20.45
N ARG A 592 -18.88 4.09 19.21
CA ARG A 592 -18.58 2.68 18.89
C ARG A 592 -17.16 2.28 19.32
N TYR A 593 -16.17 3.15 19.13
CA TYR A 593 -14.81 2.86 19.59
C TYR A 593 -14.74 2.78 21.11
N ARG A 594 -15.47 3.61 21.84
CA ARG A 594 -15.53 3.55 23.31
C ARG A 594 -16.15 2.24 23.80
N GLU A 595 -17.20 1.76 23.14
CA GLU A 595 -17.78 0.44 23.40
C GLU A 595 -16.74 -0.66 23.17
N LEU A 596 -16.04 -0.64 22.02
CA LEU A 596 -15.00 -1.62 21.72
C LEU A 596 -13.84 -1.56 22.72
N ILE A 597 -13.32 -0.37 23.02
CA ILE A 597 -12.25 -0.13 24.02
C ILE A 597 -12.69 -0.62 25.41
N SER A 598 -13.97 -0.54 25.73
CA SER A 598 -14.49 -1.05 27.02
C SER A 598 -14.29 -2.56 27.18
N THR A 599 -14.24 -3.30 26.07
CA THR A 599 -14.06 -4.76 26.02
C THR A 599 -12.60 -5.21 25.91
N LEU A 600 -11.67 -4.30 25.60
CA LEU A 600 -10.26 -4.63 25.44
C LEU A 600 -9.61 -4.99 26.79
N PRO A 601 -8.59 -5.88 26.81
CA PRO A 601 -7.80 -6.13 28.00
C PRO A 601 -7.16 -4.84 28.54
N LYS A 602 -7.23 -4.64 29.85
CA LYS A 602 -6.72 -3.44 30.53
C LYS A 602 -5.68 -3.81 31.57
N GLU A 603 -4.64 -2.99 31.66
CA GLU A 603 -3.59 -3.09 32.67
C GLU A 603 -3.29 -1.72 33.26
N LYS A 604 -2.81 -1.68 34.51
CA LYS A 604 -2.41 -0.43 35.14
C LYS A 604 -1.16 0.13 34.47
N GLY A 605 -1.27 1.32 33.89
CA GLY A 605 -0.16 2.04 33.28
C GLY A 605 0.52 3.03 34.23
N TRP A 606 1.32 3.92 33.63
CA TRP A 606 2.19 4.86 34.36
C TRP A 606 1.45 6.09 34.88
N ALA A 607 0.26 6.37 34.37
CA ALA A 607 -0.54 7.54 34.73
C ALA A 607 -2.04 7.19 34.75
N SER A 608 -2.49 6.33 33.85
CA SER A 608 -3.83 5.78 33.75
C SER A 608 -3.76 4.34 33.22
N ASP A 609 -4.91 3.67 33.18
CA ASP A 609 -5.01 2.32 32.62
C ASP A 609 -4.70 2.31 31.11
N LEU A 610 -4.01 1.28 30.66
CA LEU A 610 -3.70 1.03 29.26
C LEU A 610 -4.59 -0.07 28.71
N CYS A 611 -5.01 0.07 27.46
CA CYS A 611 -5.78 -0.92 26.72
C CYS A 611 -4.87 -1.62 25.71
N LEU A 612 -4.95 -2.94 25.65
CA LEU A 612 -4.25 -3.73 24.63
C LEU A 612 -5.05 -3.73 23.33
N TYR A 613 -4.48 -3.19 22.27
CA TYR A 613 -5.07 -3.17 20.92
C TYR A 613 -4.00 -3.59 19.91
N GLU A 614 -4.32 -4.56 19.04
CA GLU A 614 -3.40 -5.04 17.98
C GLU A 614 -1.97 -5.37 18.45
N GLY A 615 -1.82 -5.86 19.70
CA GLY A 615 -0.54 -6.24 20.29
C GLY A 615 0.21 -5.12 21.01
N PHE A 616 -0.34 -3.90 21.06
CA PHE A 616 0.29 -2.75 21.71
C PHE A 616 -0.59 -2.09 22.77
N TRP A 617 0.04 -1.44 23.74
CA TRP A 617 -0.60 -0.80 24.89
C TRP A 617 -0.80 0.68 24.64
N TYR A 618 -2.05 1.11 24.67
CA TYR A 618 -2.45 2.49 24.43
C TYR A 618 -3.19 3.07 25.62
N GLU A 619 -2.98 4.35 25.86
CA GLU A 619 -3.85 5.11 26.74
C GLU A 619 -5.02 5.65 25.93
N ARG A 620 -6.23 5.61 26.50
CA ARG A 620 -7.47 5.92 25.78
C ARG A 620 -7.49 7.36 25.22
N LEU A 621 -7.13 8.34 26.05
CA LEU A 621 -7.13 9.78 25.74
C LEU A 621 -5.85 10.23 25.02
N ALA A 622 -4.77 9.45 25.09
CA ALA A 622 -3.50 9.71 24.43
C ALA A 622 -3.42 9.12 23.01
N GLY A 623 -4.55 8.75 22.41
CA GLY A 623 -4.66 8.56 20.97
C GLY A 623 -5.42 7.33 20.49
N LEU A 624 -5.77 6.33 21.32
CA LEU A 624 -6.36 5.07 20.82
C LEU A 624 -7.65 5.30 20.00
N GLU A 625 -8.56 6.12 20.51
CA GLU A 625 -9.77 6.52 19.79
C GLU A 625 -9.42 7.16 18.42
N GLY A 626 -8.41 8.04 18.40
CA GLY A 626 -7.93 8.68 17.17
C GLY A 626 -7.19 7.75 16.20
N ILE A 627 -6.52 6.70 16.71
CA ILE A 627 -5.90 5.64 15.90
C ILE A 627 -6.99 4.85 15.19
N MET A 628 -8.01 4.38 15.91
CA MET A 628 -9.14 3.65 15.35
C MET A 628 -9.87 4.51 14.32
N PHE A 629 -10.05 5.81 14.61
CA PHE A 629 -10.61 6.76 13.65
C PHE A 629 -9.74 6.92 12.40
N ALA A 630 -8.42 7.05 12.56
CA ALA A 630 -7.50 7.15 11.43
C ALA A 630 -7.51 5.87 10.57
N GLN A 631 -7.53 4.69 11.20
CA GLN A 631 -7.56 3.41 10.49
C GLN A 631 -8.79 3.25 9.60
N GLU A 632 -9.94 3.77 10.03
CA GLU A 632 -11.19 3.67 9.29
C GLU A 632 -11.39 4.79 8.25
N HIS A 633 -10.97 6.02 8.57
CA HIS A 633 -11.38 7.20 7.80
C HIS A 633 -10.23 7.93 7.08
N PHE A 634 -8.98 7.76 7.51
CA PHE A 634 -7.86 8.52 6.93
C PHE A 634 -7.44 7.96 5.56
N GLN A 635 -7.28 8.85 4.58
CA GLN A 635 -6.84 8.53 3.23
C GLN A 635 -5.46 9.13 2.97
N ALA A 636 -4.43 8.28 3.02
CA ALA A 636 -3.07 8.70 2.70
C ALA A 636 -2.88 8.99 1.21
N ARG A 637 -2.11 10.03 0.91
CA ARG A 637 -1.67 10.38 -0.45
C ARG A 637 -0.26 9.87 -0.67
N PRO A 638 0.12 9.49 -1.90
CA PRO A 638 1.51 9.10 -2.20
C PRO A 638 2.55 10.19 -1.88
N THR A 639 2.13 11.46 -1.83
CA THR A 639 2.99 12.61 -1.49
C THR A 639 3.07 12.91 0.00
N ASP A 640 2.32 12.22 0.86
CA ASP A 640 2.39 12.45 2.30
C ASP A 640 3.74 11.99 2.88
N ILE A 641 4.15 12.63 3.97
CA ILE A 641 5.35 12.27 4.74
C ILE A 641 4.95 12.10 6.20
N PHE A 642 5.26 10.94 6.76
CA PHE A 642 5.02 10.61 8.15
C PHE A 642 6.32 10.53 8.94
N LEU A 643 6.41 11.29 10.04
CA LEU A 643 7.43 11.08 11.06
C LEU A 643 6.90 10.16 12.16
N ILE A 644 7.48 8.98 12.30
CA ILE A 644 7.07 7.99 13.29
C ILE A 644 8.19 7.75 14.30
N SER A 645 7.81 7.58 15.57
CA SER A 645 8.75 7.28 16.65
C SER A 645 7.98 6.68 17.82
N THR A 646 8.64 5.93 18.67
CA THR A 646 8.11 5.73 20.03
C THR A 646 8.16 7.05 20.80
N PRO A 647 7.25 7.30 21.76
CA PRO A 647 7.28 8.51 22.57
C PRO A 647 8.66 8.71 23.19
N LYS A 648 9.15 9.95 23.16
CA LYS A 648 10.43 10.39 23.77
C LYS A 648 11.72 9.92 23.08
N SER A 649 11.63 9.37 21.88
CA SER A 649 12.79 8.93 21.07
C SER A 649 13.43 10.03 20.21
N GLY A 650 13.12 11.31 20.45
CA GLY A 650 13.68 12.45 19.70
C GLY A 650 12.73 13.11 18.70
N THR A 651 11.43 12.80 18.77
CA THR A 651 10.40 13.30 17.86
C THR A 651 10.40 14.81 17.67
N THR A 652 10.55 15.60 18.75
CA THR A 652 10.53 17.08 18.69
C THR A 652 11.62 17.63 17.79
N TRP A 653 12.84 17.10 17.93
CA TRP A 653 14.00 17.55 17.14
C TRP A 653 13.84 17.18 15.68
N LEU A 654 13.40 15.95 15.41
CA LEU A 654 13.20 15.49 14.04
C LEU A 654 12.02 16.18 13.35
N LYS A 655 10.95 16.56 14.08
CA LYS A 655 9.88 17.43 13.54
C LYS A 655 10.45 18.77 13.06
N ALA A 656 11.29 19.40 13.87
CA ALA A 656 11.91 20.68 13.53
C ALA A 656 12.77 20.56 12.27
N LEU A 657 13.65 19.55 12.20
CA LEU A 657 14.52 19.30 11.06
C LEU A 657 13.72 19.02 9.77
N ILE A 658 12.75 18.09 9.81
CA ILE A 658 11.91 17.78 8.64
C ILE A 658 11.17 19.03 8.17
N PHE A 659 10.55 19.78 9.09
CA PHE A 659 9.79 20.97 8.72
C PHE A 659 10.70 22.05 8.11
N ALA A 660 11.86 22.31 8.70
CA ALA A 660 12.84 23.27 8.20
C ALA A 660 13.35 22.86 6.81
N ILE A 661 13.72 21.60 6.59
CA ILE A 661 14.13 21.09 5.27
C ILE A 661 13.02 21.32 4.24
N MET A 662 11.78 20.92 4.56
CA MET A 662 10.64 21.00 3.64
C MET A 662 10.17 22.44 3.35
N LYS A 663 10.50 23.41 4.22
CA LYS A 663 10.03 24.79 4.12
C LYS A 663 11.16 25.83 3.96
N ARG A 664 12.41 25.38 3.76
CA ARG A 664 13.59 26.26 3.62
C ARG A 664 13.51 27.26 2.47
N THR A 665 12.77 26.94 1.40
CA THR A 665 12.55 27.85 0.27
C THR A 665 11.36 28.79 0.49
N CYS A 666 10.54 28.54 1.51
CA CYS A 666 9.36 29.35 1.83
C CYS A 666 9.65 30.42 2.88
N TYR A 667 10.63 30.19 3.77
CA TYR A 667 10.95 31.05 4.90
C TYR A 667 12.45 31.20 5.09
N THR A 668 12.87 32.37 5.56
CA THR A 668 14.25 32.60 5.99
C THR A 668 14.42 32.27 7.47
N ASN A 669 15.65 32.12 7.95
CA ASN A 669 15.94 31.80 9.35
C ASN A 669 15.38 32.84 10.36
N SER A 670 15.14 34.08 9.93
CA SER A 670 14.59 35.14 10.78
C SER A 670 13.06 35.18 10.82
N THR A 671 12.39 34.58 9.83
CA THR A 671 10.92 34.54 9.71
C THR A 671 10.35 33.13 9.88
N HIS A 672 11.21 32.15 10.17
CA HIS A 672 10.83 30.76 10.19
C HIS A 672 9.78 30.46 11.28
N PRO A 673 8.70 29.70 10.98
CA PRO A 673 7.64 29.40 11.94
C PRO A 673 8.12 28.75 13.25
N LEU A 674 9.24 28.02 13.24
CA LEU A 674 9.83 27.43 14.45
C LEU A 674 10.27 28.46 15.50
N LEU A 675 10.38 29.75 15.16
CA LEU A 675 10.68 30.81 16.12
C LEU A 675 9.47 31.20 16.97
N THR A 676 8.26 30.99 16.45
CA THR A 676 7.00 31.45 17.07
C THR A 676 6.00 30.32 17.34
N ALA A 677 6.24 29.13 16.81
CA ALA A 677 5.43 27.92 17.02
C ALA A 677 6.30 26.74 17.49
N ASN A 678 5.72 25.85 18.30
CA ASN A 678 6.41 24.64 18.72
C ASN A 678 6.49 23.64 17.54
N PRO A 679 7.57 22.84 17.41
CA PRO A 679 7.68 21.84 16.34
C PRO A 679 6.48 20.87 16.25
N HIS A 680 5.80 20.59 17.36
CA HIS A 680 4.62 19.74 17.40
C HIS A 680 3.37 20.38 16.77
N ASP A 681 3.35 21.70 16.58
CA ASP A 681 2.27 22.43 15.89
C ASP A 681 2.56 22.54 14.39
N CYS A 682 3.83 22.60 14.00
CA CYS A 682 4.24 22.59 12.60
C CYS A 682 4.02 21.23 11.91
N ILE A 683 4.22 20.12 12.64
CA ILE A 683 3.93 18.76 12.17
C ILE A 683 3.01 18.09 13.20
N PRO A 684 1.68 18.11 13.02
CA PRO A 684 0.75 17.58 14.01
C PRO A 684 0.82 16.04 14.09
N PHE A 685 0.53 15.49 15.28
CA PHE A 685 0.31 14.05 15.41
C PHE A 685 -1.06 13.69 14.83
N LEU A 686 -1.11 12.71 13.92
CA LEU A 686 -2.35 12.33 13.22
C LEU A 686 -3.42 11.88 14.21
N GLU A 687 -3.07 10.91 15.07
CA GLU A 687 -3.95 10.30 16.06
C GLU A 687 -4.45 11.29 17.11
N LEU A 688 -3.60 12.22 17.57
CA LEU A 688 -4.01 13.22 18.55
C LEU A 688 -4.84 14.33 17.91
N ARG A 689 -4.55 14.71 16.66
CA ARG A 689 -5.31 15.73 15.94
C ARG A 689 -6.73 15.23 15.65
N LEU A 690 -6.85 14.02 15.12
CA LEU A 690 -8.14 13.42 14.82
C LEU A 690 -8.97 13.19 16.08
N PHE A 691 -8.33 12.87 17.21
CA PHE A 691 -8.99 12.74 18.51
C PHE A 691 -9.55 14.08 19.06
N ARG A 692 -8.76 15.17 19.00
CA ARG A 692 -9.13 16.46 19.61
C ARG A 692 -10.00 17.35 18.73
N GLU A 693 -9.77 17.30 17.43
CA GLU A 693 -10.43 18.15 16.44
C GLU A 693 -10.94 17.31 15.27
N PRO A 694 -11.93 16.41 15.47
CA PRO A 694 -12.62 15.80 14.33
C PRO A 694 -13.30 16.91 13.51
N PRO A 695 -13.06 17.03 12.18
CA PRO A 695 -13.21 15.95 11.19
C PRO A 695 -12.06 15.80 10.15
N ILE A 696 -12.02 14.66 9.44
CA ILE A 696 -11.03 14.35 8.38
C ILE A 696 -10.99 15.42 7.27
N ALA A 697 -12.10 16.12 7.04
CA ALA A 697 -12.24 17.13 5.99
C ALA A 697 -11.19 18.24 6.13
N ASP A 698 -10.80 18.60 7.35
CA ASP A 698 -9.79 19.63 7.57
C ASP A 698 -8.38 19.13 7.22
N VAL A 699 -8.12 17.84 7.42
CA VAL A 699 -6.87 17.17 7.05
C VAL A 699 -6.78 16.94 5.54
N GLU A 700 -7.91 16.70 4.88
CA GLU A 700 -8.00 16.57 3.42
C GLU A 700 -7.89 17.93 2.71
N LYS A 701 -8.23 19.05 3.36
CA LYS A 701 -8.02 20.39 2.79
C LYS A 701 -6.54 20.83 2.78
N LEU A 702 -5.66 20.13 3.51
CA LEU A 702 -4.24 20.48 3.56
C LEU A 702 -3.58 20.25 2.19
N PRO A 703 -2.73 21.20 1.74
CA PRO A 703 -1.99 21.05 0.49
C PRO A 703 -0.95 19.93 0.60
N SER A 704 -0.73 19.22 -0.51
CA SER A 704 0.35 18.25 -0.62
C SER A 704 1.72 18.93 -0.84
N PRO A 705 2.83 18.35 -0.34
CA PRO A 705 2.89 17.18 0.53
C PRO A 705 2.42 17.52 1.96
N ARG A 706 1.60 16.64 2.56
CA ARG A 706 1.16 16.80 3.94
C ARG A 706 2.19 16.19 4.89
N LEU A 707 2.50 16.90 5.98
CA LEU A 707 3.43 16.45 7.01
C LEU A 707 2.64 16.03 8.24
N PHE A 708 2.76 14.76 8.63
CA PHE A 708 2.19 14.24 9.86
C PHE A 708 3.26 13.58 10.71
N ALA A 709 3.00 13.50 12.00
CA ALA A 709 3.72 12.61 12.89
C ALA A 709 2.77 11.56 13.48
N ALA A 710 3.32 10.47 13.99
CA ALA A 710 2.55 9.48 14.72
C ALA A 710 3.42 8.71 15.72
N HIS A 711 2.81 8.16 16.75
CA HIS A 711 3.40 7.14 17.62
C HIS A 711 2.84 5.74 17.33
N ILE A 712 2.07 5.59 16.25
CA ILE A 712 1.39 4.35 15.88
C ILE A 712 2.43 3.27 15.48
N PRO A 713 2.35 2.05 16.01
CA PRO A 713 3.17 0.91 15.57
C PRO A 713 2.91 0.54 14.10
N TYR A 714 3.90 -0.05 13.43
CA TYR A 714 3.82 -0.35 11.99
C TYR A 714 2.59 -1.20 11.61
N THR A 715 2.28 -2.22 12.42
CA THR A 715 1.15 -3.13 12.21
C THR A 715 -0.21 -2.48 12.44
N SER A 716 -0.24 -1.38 13.20
CA SER A 716 -1.46 -0.62 13.50
C SER A 716 -1.64 0.61 12.61
N LEU A 717 -0.77 0.83 11.63
CA LEU A 717 -0.93 1.93 10.68
C LEU A 717 -2.22 1.77 9.87
N PRO A 718 -2.94 2.87 9.57
CA PRO A 718 -4.01 2.88 8.59
C PRO A 718 -3.61 2.17 7.28
N LYS A 719 -4.48 1.28 6.77
CA LYS A 719 -4.21 0.54 5.52
C LYS A 719 -3.94 1.47 4.34
N SER A 720 -4.58 2.64 4.33
CA SER A 720 -4.32 3.68 3.31
C SER A 720 -2.87 4.14 3.32
N ILE A 721 -2.25 4.32 4.50
CA ILE A 721 -0.81 4.64 4.64
C ILE A 721 -0.01 3.48 4.06
N LEU A 722 -0.27 2.23 4.47
CA LEU A 722 0.46 1.05 3.99
C LEU A 722 0.41 0.89 2.46
N CYS A 723 -0.68 1.27 1.81
CA CYS A 723 -0.88 1.09 0.37
C CYS A 723 -0.56 2.31 -0.51
N SER A 724 -0.43 3.52 0.04
CA SER A 724 -0.27 4.74 -0.77
C SER A 724 1.14 4.91 -1.37
N GLY A 725 2.15 4.22 -0.83
CA GLY A 725 3.55 4.45 -1.17
C GLY A 725 4.14 5.74 -0.57
N CYS A 726 3.43 6.40 0.36
CA CYS A 726 3.91 7.59 1.06
C CYS A 726 5.20 7.31 1.87
N LYS A 727 6.00 8.35 2.08
CA LYS A 727 7.28 8.24 2.79
C LYS A 727 7.09 8.23 4.31
N ILE A 728 7.86 7.41 4.99
CA ILE A 728 7.90 7.32 6.46
C ILE A 728 9.34 7.57 6.91
N VAL A 729 9.52 8.46 7.86
CA VAL A 729 10.78 8.68 8.58
C VAL A 729 10.59 8.13 9.98
N TYR A 730 11.37 7.12 10.36
CA TYR A 730 11.33 6.53 11.69
C TYR A 730 12.55 6.94 12.51
N VAL A 731 12.36 7.40 13.76
CA VAL A 731 13.48 7.61 14.69
C VAL A 731 13.40 6.68 15.90
N CYS A 732 14.50 5.94 16.08
CA CYS A 732 14.76 5.09 17.23
C CYS A 732 15.79 5.74 18.17
N ARG A 733 15.78 5.36 19.43
CA ARG A 733 16.70 5.84 20.47
C ARG A 733 16.99 4.70 21.45
N ASP A 734 18.13 4.73 22.13
CA ASP A 734 18.46 3.75 23.19
C ASP A 734 17.32 3.64 24.21
N SER A 735 16.86 2.41 24.46
CA SER A 735 15.72 2.09 25.32
C SER A 735 15.87 2.62 26.75
N LYS A 736 17.11 2.67 27.27
CA LYS A 736 17.44 3.19 28.60
C LYS A 736 17.21 4.71 28.67
N ASP A 737 17.64 5.43 27.64
CA ASP A 737 17.41 6.88 27.52
C ASP A 737 15.93 7.21 27.29
N VAL A 738 15.22 6.38 26.53
CA VAL A 738 13.77 6.50 26.32
C VAL A 738 13.02 6.34 27.64
N LEU A 739 13.33 5.30 28.42
CA LEU A 739 12.76 5.07 29.76
C LEU A 739 12.93 6.29 30.65
N ILE A 740 14.16 6.81 30.81
CA ILE A 740 14.42 7.98 31.65
C ILE A 740 13.69 9.21 31.13
N SER A 741 13.72 9.45 29.81
CA SER A 741 13.02 10.60 29.24
C SER A 741 11.50 10.51 29.40
N MET A 742 10.93 9.31 29.37
CA MET A 742 9.52 9.06 29.57
C MET A 742 9.13 9.21 31.04
N TRP A 743 9.93 8.68 31.96
CA TRP A 743 9.70 8.78 33.40
C TRP A 743 9.64 10.24 33.87
N PHE A 744 10.63 11.07 33.49
CA PHE A 744 10.60 12.51 33.79
C PHE A 744 9.40 13.23 33.15
N SER A 745 9.02 12.83 31.94
CA SER A 745 7.87 13.42 31.25
C SER A 745 6.57 13.05 31.96
N MET A 746 6.42 11.81 32.40
CA MET A 746 5.23 11.33 33.13
C MET A 746 5.12 11.98 34.50
N ALA A 747 6.23 12.23 35.20
CA ALA A 747 6.23 12.95 36.47
C ALA A 747 5.61 14.37 36.35
N LYS A 748 5.70 15.02 35.19
CA LYS A 748 5.08 16.34 34.93
C LYS A 748 3.58 16.25 34.58
N ILE A 749 3.12 15.14 33.99
CA ILE A 749 1.75 14.98 33.46
C ILE A 749 0.83 14.24 34.44
N ARG A 750 1.39 13.34 35.24
CA ARG A 750 0.63 12.48 36.17
C ARG A 750 -0.18 13.33 37.15
N SER A 751 -1.41 12.90 37.43
CA SER A 751 -2.29 13.58 38.38
C SER A 751 -1.62 13.74 39.74
N LYS A 752 -1.76 14.91 40.35
CA LYS A 752 -1.26 15.20 41.71
C LYS A 752 -1.95 14.37 42.79
N GLU A 753 -3.09 13.76 42.47
CA GLU A 753 -3.84 12.87 43.35
C GLU A 753 -3.23 11.46 43.42
N LEU A 754 -2.41 11.09 42.44
CA LEU A 754 -1.73 9.80 42.42
C LEU A 754 -0.36 9.90 43.10
N PRO A 755 0.11 8.82 43.76
CA PRO A 755 1.46 8.80 44.31
C PRO A 755 2.51 8.99 43.20
N PRO A 756 3.66 9.62 43.49
CA PRO A 756 4.76 9.75 42.53
C PRO A 756 5.16 8.39 41.96
N LEU A 757 5.34 8.31 40.64
CA LEU A 757 5.79 7.09 39.98
C LEU A 757 7.28 6.89 40.28
N LEU A 758 7.61 5.84 41.04
CA LEU A 758 8.99 5.50 41.34
C LEU A 758 9.71 4.97 40.08
N LEU A 759 11.01 5.20 40.00
CA LEU A 759 11.81 4.80 38.83
C LEU A 759 11.85 3.28 38.67
N GLU A 760 11.91 2.53 39.77
CA GLU A 760 11.91 1.07 39.80
C GLU A 760 10.58 0.50 39.28
N GLU A 761 9.47 1.16 39.60
CA GLU A 761 8.15 0.80 39.10
C GLU A 761 8.03 1.10 37.60
N ALA A 762 8.45 2.28 37.17
CA ALA A 762 8.48 2.67 35.76
C ALA A 762 9.34 1.70 34.94
N PHE A 763 10.53 1.36 35.44
CA PHE A 763 11.41 0.35 34.85
C PHE A 763 10.71 -1.00 34.71
N LYS A 764 10.09 -1.51 35.79
CA LYS A 764 9.41 -2.81 35.77
C LYS A 764 8.28 -2.85 34.74
N LEU A 765 7.50 -1.78 34.63
CA LEU A 765 6.43 -1.65 33.64
C LEU A 765 7.00 -1.56 32.22
N PHE A 766 8.02 -0.73 32.01
CA PHE A 766 8.71 -0.59 30.71
C PHE A 766 9.28 -1.92 30.21
N SER A 767 9.99 -2.66 31.07
CA SER A 767 10.61 -3.96 30.75
C SER A 767 9.57 -5.04 30.40
N LYS A 768 8.33 -4.90 30.87
CA LYS A 768 7.19 -5.75 30.48
C LYS A 768 6.49 -5.30 29.19
N GLY A 769 6.90 -4.16 28.62
CA GLY A 769 6.23 -3.53 27.49
C GLY A 769 4.99 -2.71 27.85
N LEU A 770 4.69 -2.52 29.14
CA LEU A 770 3.55 -1.76 29.64
C LEU A 770 3.89 -0.26 29.70
N SER A 771 4.01 0.36 28.54
CA SER A 771 4.20 1.80 28.37
C SER A 771 3.30 2.32 27.25
N TRP A 772 3.13 3.64 27.14
CA TRP A 772 2.43 4.24 26.00
C TRP A 772 3.07 3.78 24.68
N TYR A 773 2.26 3.18 23.80
CA TYR A 773 2.66 2.60 22.52
C TYR A 773 3.66 1.43 22.65
N GLY A 774 3.77 0.82 23.83
CA GLY A 774 4.62 -0.34 24.08
C GLY A 774 3.98 -1.65 23.61
N PRO A 775 4.75 -2.75 23.44
CA PRO A 775 6.15 -2.87 23.84
C PRO A 775 7.11 -2.11 22.91
N PHE A 776 8.11 -1.45 23.52
CA PHE A 776 9.07 -0.61 22.79
C PHE A 776 9.84 -1.39 21.70
N TRP A 777 10.29 -2.60 22.01
CA TRP A 777 11.12 -3.39 21.10
C TRP A 777 10.33 -3.84 19.86
N ASP A 778 9.11 -4.34 20.03
CA ASP A 778 8.23 -4.74 18.94
C ASP A 778 7.88 -3.53 18.04
N HIS A 779 7.70 -2.34 18.64
CA HIS A 779 7.49 -1.11 17.89
C HIS A 779 8.70 -0.77 17.01
N VAL A 780 9.92 -0.87 17.54
CA VAL A 780 11.15 -0.61 16.78
C VAL A 780 11.35 -1.67 15.70
N LEU A 781 11.17 -2.95 16.04
CA LEU A 781 11.37 -4.08 15.14
C LEU A 781 10.44 -4.02 13.92
N GLY A 782 9.17 -3.65 14.11
CA GLY A 782 8.22 -3.51 13.01
C GLY A 782 8.69 -2.50 11.95
N TYR A 783 9.17 -1.33 12.37
CA TYR A 783 9.70 -0.31 11.45
C TYR A 783 11.07 -0.66 10.89
N TRP A 784 11.92 -1.34 11.66
CA TRP A 784 13.20 -1.81 11.16
C TRP A 784 13.01 -2.80 10.01
N ASN A 785 12.21 -3.85 10.24
CA ASN A 785 11.90 -4.86 9.22
C ASN A 785 11.32 -4.20 7.97
N ALA A 786 10.33 -3.31 8.14
CA ALA A 786 9.74 -2.60 7.02
C ALA A 786 10.75 -1.70 6.28
N SER A 787 11.73 -1.11 6.98
CA SER A 787 12.80 -0.31 6.34
C SER A 787 13.79 -1.14 5.55
N MET A 788 14.06 -2.37 5.97
CA MET A 788 14.87 -3.32 5.21
C MET A 788 14.15 -3.79 3.95
N GLU A 789 12.82 -3.90 3.99
CA GLU A 789 12.01 -4.32 2.85
C GLU A 789 11.73 -3.20 1.85
N CYS A 790 11.51 -1.97 2.32
CA CYS A 790 11.17 -0.81 1.50
C CYS A 790 12.04 0.42 1.85
N PRO A 791 13.38 0.39 1.67
CA PRO A 791 14.28 1.49 2.08
C PRO A 791 14.01 2.81 1.35
N GLN A 792 13.48 2.75 0.12
CA GLN A 792 13.04 3.91 -0.65
C GLN A 792 11.80 4.60 -0.07
N ARG A 793 11.09 3.93 0.84
CA ARG A 793 9.84 4.39 1.44
C ARG A 793 9.96 4.66 2.94
N ILE A 794 10.85 3.95 3.64
CA ILE A 794 11.02 4.07 5.09
C ILE A 794 12.47 4.41 5.40
N PHE A 795 12.71 5.61 5.93
CA PHE A 795 14.02 6.07 6.39
C PHE A 795 14.14 5.82 7.89
N PHE A 796 14.90 4.80 8.27
CA PHE A 796 15.17 4.48 9.66
C PHE A 796 16.41 5.21 10.16
N LEU A 797 16.28 5.95 11.26
CA LEU A 797 17.32 6.78 11.84
C LEU A 797 17.48 6.51 13.34
N ARG A 798 18.71 6.48 13.84
CA ARG A 798 18.97 6.46 15.27
C ARG A 798 19.28 7.85 15.80
N TYR A 799 18.69 8.20 16.93
CA TYR A 799 18.88 9.48 17.58
C TYR A 799 20.35 9.72 17.93
N GLU A 800 21.06 8.69 18.37
CA GLU A 800 22.48 8.75 18.72
C GLU A 800 23.35 9.07 17.50
N GLU A 801 23.03 8.47 16.35
CA GLU A 801 23.72 8.71 15.08
C GLU A 801 23.40 10.10 14.53
N LEU A 802 22.13 10.50 14.58
CA LEU A 802 21.71 11.85 14.24
C LEU A 802 22.44 12.90 15.09
N LYS A 803 22.65 12.63 16.38
CA LYS A 803 23.36 13.56 17.27
C LYS A 803 24.88 13.57 17.03
N LYS A 804 25.48 12.41 16.76
CA LYS A 804 26.92 12.28 16.51
C LYS A 804 27.33 12.92 15.19
N GLU A 805 26.53 12.71 14.14
CA GLU A 805 26.83 13.12 12.76
C GLU A 805 25.65 13.89 12.16
N THR A 806 25.25 14.99 12.81
CA THR A 806 24.07 15.77 12.43
C THR A 806 24.08 16.20 10.97
N LEU A 807 25.20 16.74 10.50
CA LEU A 807 25.33 17.25 9.13
C LEU A 807 25.05 16.19 8.07
N ILE A 808 25.66 15.01 8.22
CA ILE A 808 25.52 13.88 7.29
C ILE A 808 24.08 13.36 7.29
N ASN A 809 23.49 13.20 8.48
CA ASN A 809 22.14 12.67 8.60
C ASN A 809 21.07 13.65 8.12
N VAL A 810 21.28 14.96 8.25
CA VAL A 810 20.39 16.00 7.69
C VAL A 810 20.43 15.99 6.16
N ARG A 811 21.61 15.82 5.54
CA ARG A 811 21.71 15.65 4.07
C ARG A 811 20.98 14.41 3.58
N ARG A 812 21.23 13.25 4.20
CA ARG A 812 20.55 11.98 3.88
C ARG A 812 19.04 12.08 4.05
N LEU A 813 18.59 12.75 5.11
CA LEU A 813 17.17 13.01 5.35
C LEU A 813 16.57 13.88 4.23
N ALA A 814 17.25 14.95 3.83
CA ALA A 814 16.78 15.82 2.74
C ALA A 814 16.69 15.10 1.39
N GLU A 815 17.69 14.28 1.05
CA GLU A 815 17.66 13.39 -0.12
C GLU A 815 16.46 12.44 -0.06
N PHE A 816 16.27 11.75 1.07
CA PHE A 816 15.15 10.84 1.25
C PHE A 816 13.80 11.55 1.13
N LEU A 817 13.65 12.77 1.65
CA LEU A 817 12.42 13.57 1.52
C LEU A 817 12.16 14.02 0.07
N GLY A 818 13.11 13.83 -0.85
CA GLY A 818 13.03 14.29 -2.25
C GLY A 818 13.33 15.78 -2.37
N GLN A 819 14.17 16.28 -1.46
CA GLN A 819 14.54 17.68 -1.32
C GLN A 819 16.06 17.83 -1.12
N PRO A 820 16.92 17.17 -1.95
CA PRO A 820 18.37 17.23 -1.78
C PRO A 820 18.86 18.67 -1.82
N PHE A 821 19.90 18.97 -1.03
CA PHE A 821 20.53 20.28 -1.08
C PHE A 821 21.33 20.42 -2.37
N SER A 822 21.20 21.58 -3.01
CA SER A 822 22.01 21.92 -4.18
C SER A 822 23.44 22.27 -3.78
N MET A 823 24.35 22.19 -4.74
CA MET A 823 25.75 22.62 -4.56
C MET A 823 25.87 24.11 -4.17
N GLU A 824 24.88 24.92 -4.49
CA GLU A 824 24.82 26.33 -4.08
C GLU A 824 24.41 26.47 -2.61
N GLU A 825 23.33 25.79 -2.20
CA GLU A 825 22.91 25.73 -0.79
C GLU A 825 24.02 25.19 0.12
N GLU A 826 24.81 24.23 -0.35
CA GLU A 826 25.97 23.73 0.40
C GLU A 826 27.10 24.76 0.53
N ARG A 827 27.38 25.54 -0.52
CA ARG A 827 28.36 26.64 -0.45
C ARG A 827 27.90 27.76 0.48
N GLU A 828 26.60 28.02 0.50
CA GLU A 828 25.96 29.02 1.36
C GLU A 828 25.71 28.50 2.79
N GLN A 829 26.10 27.27 3.11
CA GLN A 829 25.97 26.67 4.44
C GLN A 829 24.52 26.58 4.94
N VAL A 830 23.55 26.43 4.03
CA VAL A 830 22.12 26.33 4.37
C VAL A 830 21.85 25.13 5.28
N VAL A 831 22.61 24.04 5.14
CA VAL A 831 22.47 22.84 5.99
C VAL A 831 22.83 23.17 7.43
N GLU A 832 23.96 23.84 7.64
CA GLU A 832 24.44 24.30 8.94
C GLU A 832 23.47 25.31 9.58
N GLU A 833 22.91 26.21 8.78
CA GLU A 833 21.88 27.15 9.23
C GLU A 833 20.60 26.45 9.73
N ILE A 834 20.12 25.43 9.01
CA ILE A 834 18.98 24.61 9.43
C ILE A 834 19.29 23.88 10.75
N ILE A 835 20.52 23.34 10.87
CA ILE A 835 20.98 22.65 12.09
C ILE A 835 21.00 23.61 13.28
N GLU A 836 21.52 24.82 13.10
CA GLU A 836 21.56 25.83 14.15
C GLU A 836 20.16 26.32 14.53
N LEU A 837 19.29 26.56 13.53
CA LEU A 837 17.88 26.91 13.74
C LEU A 837 17.14 25.86 14.58
N CYS A 838 17.38 24.59 14.29
CA CYS A 838 16.74 23.44 14.94
C CYS A 838 17.50 22.93 16.16
N SER A 839 18.58 23.59 16.59
CA SER A 839 19.42 23.10 17.69
C SER A 839 18.64 23.08 19.01
N PHE A 840 18.98 22.11 19.88
CA PHE A 840 18.35 22.01 21.21
C PHE A 840 18.47 23.34 21.96
N LYS A 841 19.67 23.93 21.97
CA LYS A 841 19.96 25.21 22.65
C LYS A 841 19.07 26.33 22.14
N ARG A 842 18.86 26.44 20.82
CA ARG A 842 18.03 27.50 20.27
C ARG A 842 16.56 27.25 20.56
N LEU A 843 16.04 26.08 20.21
CA LEU A 843 14.63 25.74 20.40
C LEU A 843 14.20 25.84 21.88
N SER A 844 14.99 25.32 22.81
CA SER A 844 14.66 25.37 24.25
C SER A 844 14.66 26.79 24.83
N ASN A 845 15.32 27.75 24.15
CA ASN A 845 15.45 29.12 24.64
C ASN A 845 14.39 30.09 24.11
N LEU A 846 13.59 29.69 23.11
CA LEU A 846 12.51 30.50 22.55
C LEU A 846 11.37 30.69 23.55
N GLU A 847 10.77 31.88 23.55
CA GLU A 847 9.64 32.24 24.42
C GLU A 847 8.48 31.24 24.32
N VAL A 848 8.08 30.89 23.09
CA VAL A 848 7.02 29.90 22.83
C VAL A 848 7.29 28.53 23.47
N ASN A 849 8.56 28.16 23.67
CA ASN A 849 8.93 26.88 24.26
C ASN A 849 9.18 26.95 25.78
N LYS A 850 9.53 28.12 26.32
CA LYS A 850 9.69 28.34 27.76
C LYS A 850 8.35 28.52 28.47
N ASN A 851 7.48 29.33 27.90
CA ASN A 851 6.27 29.80 28.56
C ASN A 851 4.99 29.40 27.81
N GLY A 852 5.10 28.91 26.58
CA GLY A 852 3.94 28.46 25.80
C GLY A 852 3.36 27.14 26.32
N SER A 853 2.09 26.92 25.98
CA SER A 853 1.36 25.69 26.26
C SER A 853 0.60 25.26 25.02
N ARG A 854 0.58 23.95 24.75
CA ARG A 854 -0.14 23.39 23.60
C ARG A 854 -1.59 23.04 23.94
N ASP A 855 -1.84 22.71 25.21
CA ASP A 855 -3.16 22.53 25.80
C ASP A 855 -3.10 22.78 27.31
N ALA A 856 -4.21 22.56 28.04
CA ALA A 856 -4.28 22.79 29.49
C ALA A 856 -3.39 21.83 30.32
N VAL A 857 -2.89 20.74 29.74
CA VAL A 857 -2.19 19.64 30.42
C VAL A 857 -0.70 19.60 30.07
N VAL A 858 -0.32 20.01 28.85
CA VAL A 858 1.02 19.84 28.27
C VAL A 858 1.65 21.22 27.97
N LYS A 859 2.56 21.65 28.84
CA LYS A 859 3.39 22.85 28.66
C LYS A 859 4.54 22.58 27.69
N ASN A 860 4.95 23.55 26.88
CA ASN A 860 5.97 23.32 25.86
C ASN A 860 7.37 23.03 26.43
N ASP A 861 7.68 23.49 27.64
CA ASP A 861 8.96 23.26 28.31
C ASP A 861 9.23 21.77 28.57
N MET A 862 8.19 20.94 28.68
CA MET A 862 8.34 19.51 28.95
C MET A 862 9.00 18.72 27.80
N PHE A 863 9.03 19.27 26.59
CA PHE A 863 9.70 18.67 25.45
C PHE A 863 11.22 18.90 25.48
N PHE A 864 11.70 19.82 26.33
CA PHE A 864 13.11 20.21 26.42
C PHE A 864 13.66 19.91 27.82
N ARG A 865 14.47 18.85 27.94
CA ARG A 865 15.08 18.43 29.22
C ARG A 865 16.60 18.62 29.22
N LYS A 866 17.33 17.67 28.64
CA LYS A 866 18.79 17.75 28.43
C LYS A 866 19.19 17.64 26.97
N GLY A 867 18.42 16.88 26.17
CA GLY A 867 18.77 16.63 24.77
C GLY A 867 20.08 15.85 24.61
N GLU A 868 20.51 15.10 25.63
CA GLU A 868 21.78 14.37 25.70
C GLU A 868 21.60 12.87 25.55
N VAL A 869 22.61 12.19 25.00
CA VAL A 869 22.71 10.73 24.88
C VAL A 869 23.46 10.19 26.09
N GLY A 870 22.96 9.11 26.69
CA GLY A 870 23.62 8.43 27.81
C GLY A 870 23.26 8.95 29.19
N ASP A 871 22.26 9.83 29.30
CA ASP A 871 21.81 10.37 30.59
C ASP A 871 21.18 9.29 31.48
N TRP A 872 20.79 8.15 30.90
CA TRP A 872 20.37 6.97 31.66
C TRP A 872 21.36 6.54 32.74
N SER A 873 22.66 6.72 32.51
CA SER A 873 23.73 6.34 33.45
C SER A 873 23.70 7.14 34.76
N ASN A 874 23.07 8.32 34.76
CA ASN A 874 22.90 9.15 35.96
C ASN A 874 21.72 8.70 36.84
N HIS A 875 20.89 7.77 36.37
CA HIS A 875 19.60 7.45 36.97
C HIS A 875 19.38 5.95 37.19
N LEU A 876 19.73 5.11 36.21
CA LEU A 876 19.55 3.67 36.31
C LEU A 876 20.72 3.04 37.09
N THR A 877 20.39 2.05 37.92
CA THR A 877 21.42 1.17 38.48
C THR A 877 22.01 0.29 37.38
N THR A 878 23.24 -0.19 37.60
CA THR A 878 23.91 -1.13 36.67
C THR A 878 23.02 -2.34 36.37
N GLN A 879 22.37 -2.92 37.37
CA GLN A 879 21.47 -4.07 37.21
C GLN A 879 20.27 -3.76 36.32
N MET A 880 19.66 -2.56 36.46
CA MET A 880 18.54 -2.15 35.62
C MET A 880 18.99 -1.93 34.17
N ALA A 881 20.15 -1.29 33.97
CA ALA A 881 20.73 -1.07 32.65
C ALA A 881 21.04 -2.41 31.95
N GLU A 882 21.74 -3.32 32.63
CA GLU A 882 22.06 -4.66 32.12
C GLU A 882 20.81 -5.47 31.78
N SER A 883 19.75 -5.37 32.60
CA SER A 883 18.48 -6.03 32.31
C SER A 883 17.80 -5.49 31.05
N LEU A 884 17.81 -4.18 30.81
CA LEU A 884 17.28 -3.61 29.56
C LEU A 884 18.15 -3.96 28.36
N ASP A 885 19.47 -4.02 28.54
CA ASP A 885 20.39 -4.45 27.49
C ASP A 885 20.15 -5.93 27.14
N GLN A 886 19.91 -6.79 28.13
CA GLN A 886 19.54 -8.19 27.88
C GLN A 886 18.23 -8.29 27.09
N ILE A 887 17.16 -7.61 27.51
CA ILE A 887 15.88 -7.62 26.77
C ILE A 887 16.08 -7.09 25.36
N THR A 888 16.85 -6.01 25.20
CA THR A 888 17.14 -5.42 23.89
C THR A 888 17.91 -6.40 23.01
N ASN A 889 18.91 -7.09 23.56
CA ASN A 889 19.69 -8.08 22.83
C ASN A 889 18.89 -9.33 22.50
N GLU A 890 17.95 -9.76 23.33
CA GLU A 890 17.06 -10.90 23.05
C GLU A 890 16.04 -10.56 21.96
N LYS A 891 15.39 -9.39 22.08
CA LYS A 891 14.31 -8.96 21.18
C LYS A 891 14.80 -8.43 19.84
N LEU A 892 15.99 -7.83 19.82
CA LEU A 892 16.58 -7.20 18.63
C LEU A 892 17.92 -7.86 18.24
N HIS A 893 18.12 -9.13 18.62
CA HIS A 893 19.37 -9.88 18.41
C HIS A 893 19.88 -9.82 16.97
N GLU A 894 18.96 -9.94 16.02
CA GLU A 894 19.26 -9.94 14.58
C GLU A 894 19.65 -8.56 14.03
N LEU A 895 19.35 -7.47 14.76
CA LEU A 895 19.45 -6.13 14.21
C LEU A 895 20.85 -5.51 14.32
N MET A 896 21.75 -6.09 15.14
CA MET A 896 23.05 -5.49 15.52
C MET A 896 22.99 -4.00 15.97
N LEU A 897 21.79 -3.43 16.20
CA LEU A 897 21.55 -1.99 16.37
C LEU A 897 22.15 -1.44 17.67
N PHE A 898 22.31 -2.26 18.71
CA PHE A 898 22.66 -1.81 20.06
C PHE A 898 23.91 -2.47 20.66
N ARG A 899 24.64 -3.31 19.91
CA ARG A 899 25.88 -3.90 20.43
C ARG A 899 26.99 -2.86 20.47
N GLN A 900 27.56 -2.61 21.65
CA GLN A 900 28.98 -2.25 21.71
C GLN A 900 29.80 -3.52 21.48
N PRO A 901 30.86 -3.49 20.65
CA PRO A 901 31.70 -4.67 20.48
C PRO A 901 32.36 -5.01 21.82
N PRO A 902 32.25 -6.25 22.32
CA PRO A 902 33.06 -6.66 23.46
C PRO A 902 34.52 -6.67 23.03
N ILE A 903 35.35 -5.87 23.70
CA ILE A 903 36.82 -5.86 23.53
C ILE A 903 37.43 -7.26 23.80
N ALA A 904 36.70 -8.14 24.50
CA ALA A 904 37.17 -9.45 24.96
C ALA A 904 37.26 -10.55 23.89
N ASP A 905 36.68 -10.38 22.69
CA ASP A 905 36.69 -11.46 21.67
C ASP A 905 37.79 -11.32 20.60
N VAL A 906 38.55 -10.22 20.60
CA VAL A 906 39.71 -10.06 19.69
C VAL A 906 40.88 -10.98 20.08
N GLU A 907 40.98 -11.35 21.37
CA GLU A 907 42.04 -12.23 21.89
C GLU A 907 41.89 -13.70 21.45
N LYS A 908 40.75 -14.09 20.87
CA LYS A 908 40.46 -15.47 20.45
C LYS A 908 40.64 -15.72 18.94
N LEU A 909 41.01 -14.70 18.16
CA LEU A 909 41.21 -14.86 16.72
C LEU A 909 42.58 -15.50 16.43
N PRO A 910 42.65 -16.58 15.63
CA PRO A 910 43.92 -17.23 15.30
C PRO A 910 44.78 -16.34 14.38
N SER A 911 46.04 -16.12 14.76
CA SER A 911 47.03 -15.36 13.97
C SER A 911 47.46 -16.09 12.69
N PRO A 912 47.76 -15.39 11.55
CA PRO A 912 47.71 -13.94 11.35
C PRO A 912 46.51 -13.49 10.50
N CYS A 913 45.75 -12.50 11.00
CA CYS A 913 44.65 -11.85 10.29
C CYS A 913 45.08 -10.48 9.72
N LEU A 914 44.47 -10.07 8.60
CA LEU A 914 44.64 -8.75 7.97
C LEU A 914 43.48 -7.85 8.42
N PHE A 915 43.77 -6.66 8.95
CA PHE A 915 42.76 -5.71 9.43
C PHE A 915 42.66 -4.50 8.49
N ALA A 916 41.47 -4.21 7.99
CA ALA A 916 41.17 -2.97 7.27
C ALA A 916 40.49 -1.96 8.21
N VAL A 917 41.03 -0.74 8.34
CA VAL A 917 40.57 0.26 9.32
C VAL A 917 40.38 1.65 8.72
N HIS A 918 39.34 2.34 9.21
CA HIS A 918 38.93 3.71 8.83
C HIS A 918 39.08 4.73 9.98
N ILE A 919 39.68 4.33 11.11
CA ILE A 919 39.92 5.20 12.27
C ILE A 919 41.40 5.57 12.36
N PRO A 920 41.77 6.75 12.90
CA PRO A 920 43.17 7.14 13.09
C PRO A 920 43.98 6.04 13.75
N TYR A 921 45.21 5.79 13.27
CA TYR A 921 46.09 4.75 13.81
C TYR A 921 46.28 4.85 15.34
N MET A 922 46.28 6.07 15.88
CA MET A 922 46.37 6.35 17.32
C MET A 922 45.15 5.90 18.14
N SER A 923 44.02 5.63 17.47
CA SER A 923 42.78 5.13 18.08
C SER A 923 42.70 3.61 18.07
N LEU A 924 43.68 2.91 17.49
CA LEU A 924 43.76 1.45 17.52
C LEU A 924 44.21 0.96 18.90
N PRO A 925 43.59 -0.10 19.45
CA PRO A 925 44.05 -0.73 20.68
C PRO A 925 45.51 -1.18 20.57
N LYS A 926 46.33 -0.90 21.60
CA LYS A 926 47.76 -1.30 21.64
C LYS A 926 47.98 -2.81 21.42
N SER A 927 47.02 -3.65 21.80
CA SER A 927 47.05 -5.10 21.59
C SER A 927 47.05 -5.48 20.10
N ILE A 928 46.30 -4.77 19.25
CA ILE A 928 46.30 -4.99 17.79
C ILE A 928 47.64 -4.56 17.19
N LEU A 929 48.17 -3.41 17.62
CA LEU A 929 49.45 -2.88 17.15
C LEU A 929 50.65 -3.75 17.53
N CYS A 930 50.56 -4.48 18.65
CA CYS A 930 51.62 -5.36 19.15
C CYS A 930 51.51 -6.83 18.71
N SER A 931 50.45 -7.22 18.00
CA SER A 931 50.15 -8.63 17.68
C SER A 931 50.73 -9.16 16.36
N GLY A 932 51.52 -8.35 15.65
CA GLY A 932 52.11 -8.72 14.36
C GLY A 932 51.10 -8.81 13.20
N CYS A 933 49.86 -8.36 13.40
CA CYS A 933 48.84 -8.32 12.35
C CYS A 933 49.17 -7.26 11.30
N LYS A 934 48.85 -7.54 10.03
CA LYS A 934 49.00 -6.56 8.93
C LYS A 934 47.77 -5.64 8.91
N ILE A 935 47.99 -4.34 8.85
CA ILE A 935 46.93 -3.31 8.91
C ILE A 935 46.90 -2.56 7.58
N VAL A 936 45.72 -2.51 6.96
CA VAL A 936 45.44 -1.77 5.72
C VAL A 936 44.55 -0.58 6.06
N TYR A 937 45.00 0.62 5.72
CA TYR A 937 44.28 1.85 6.01
C TYR A 937 43.53 2.30 4.76
N ALA A 938 42.21 2.41 4.83
CA ALA A 938 41.38 2.80 3.69
C ALA A 938 40.92 4.26 3.85
N CYS A 939 41.43 5.18 3.01
CA CYS A 939 41.05 6.60 3.00
C CYS A 939 40.12 6.91 1.82
N ARG A 940 39.11 7.77 2.04
CA ARG A 940 38.17 8.21 0.99
C ARG A 940 38.70 9.36 0.11
N ASP A 941 39.72 10.11 0.55
CA ASP A 941 40.36 11.20 -0.21
C ASP A 941 41.87 11.29 0.11
N SER A 942 42.66 11.56 -0.93
CA SER A 942 44.08 11.96 -0.89
C SER A 942 44.43 13.08 0.11
N LYS A 943 43.51 14.01 0.39
CA LYS A 943 43.72 15.12 1.34
C LYS A 943 43.69 14.66 2.80
N ASP A 944 42.85 13.69 3.14
CA ASP A 944 42.76 13.13 4.50
C ASP A 944 43.97 12.26 4.85
N MET A 945 44.54 11.61 3.84
CA MET A 945 45.81 10.88 3.96
C MET A 945 46.96 11.85 4.29
N LEU A 946 47.00 13.02 3.65
CA LEU A 946 48.01 14.05 3.88
C LEU A 946 47.90 14.70 5.27
N ILE A 947 46.68 14.96 5.76
CA ILE A 947 46.46 15.53 7.11
C ILE A 947 46.89 14.54 8.18
N SER A 948 46.55 13.26 8.02
CA SER A 948 46.96 12.20 8.95
C SER A 948 48.47 11.97 8.93
N MET A 949 49.10 12.03 7.76
CA MET A 949 50.56 11.89 7.60
C MET A 949 51.32 13.13 8.11
N TRP A 950 50.74 14.32 7.99
CA TRP A 950 51.27 15.56 8.57
C TRP A 950 51.23 15.56 10.09
N PHE A 951 50.13 15.11 10.71
CA PHE A 951 50.03 14.95 12.16
C PHE A 951 51.04 13.91 12.69
N TYR A 952 51.19 12.78 11.99
CA TYR A 952 52.18 11.74 12.34
C TYR A 952 53.63 12.23 12.24
N MET A 953 53.97 12.94 11.15
CA MET A 953 55.30 13.55 10.97
C MET A 953 55.57 14.70 11.95
N SER A 954 54.52 15.41 12.37
CA SER A 954 54.56 16.46 13.39
C SER A 954 54.85 15.90 14.79
N GLU A 955 54.29 14.73 15.14
CA GLU A 955 54.50 14.07 16.43
C GLU A 955 55.86 13.35 16.53
N MET A 956 56.39 12.90 15.39
CA MET A 956 57.77 12.37 15.26
C MET A 956 58.86 13.44 15.49
N ARG A 957 58.50 14.73 15.66
CA ARG A 957 59.42 15.74 16.23
C ARG A 957 59.99 15.35 17.59
N SER A 958 59.38 14.40 18.28
CA SER A 958 59.84 13.95 19.59
C SER A 958 60.90 12.84 19.56
N LYS A 959 61.17 12.17 18.42
CA LYS A 959 62.20 11.12 18.33
C LYS A 959 62.87 11.04 16.93
N GLU A 960 64.14 11.46 16.90
CA GLU A 960 65.21 11.07 15.96
C GLU A 960 64.96 11.14 14.45
N LEU A 961 64.70 12.34 13.91
CA LEU A 961 65.01 12.65 12.50
C LEU A 961 65.69 14.04 12.40
N PRO A 962 66.79 14.19 11.63
CA PRO A 962 67.47 15.48 11.50
C PRO A 962 66.55 16.54 10.86
N PRO A 963 66.42 17.75 11.44
CA PRO A 963 65.52 18.81 10.95
C PRO A 963 65.72 19.19 9.47
N LEU A 964 66.95 19.04 8.96
CA LEU A 964 67.32 19.34 7.57
C LEU A 964 66.57 18.48 6.53
N LEU A 965 66.22 17.24 6.84
CA LEU A 965 65.57 16.32 5.90
C LEU A 965 64.08 16.64 5.68
N LEU A 966 63.40 17.13 6.71
CA LEU A 966 61.99 17.53 6.63
C LEU A 966 61.83 18.84 5.85
N GLU A 967 62.75 19.78 6.06
CA GLU A 967 62.74 21.08 5.37
C GLU A 967 63.09 20.92 3.88
N GLU A 968 63.98 19.99 3.56
CA GLU A 968 64.35 19.64 2.19
C GLU A 968 63.24 18.85 1.47
N ALA A 969 62.55 17.93 2.16
CA ALA A 969 61.36 17.25 1.64
C ALA A 969 60.20 18.22 1.36
N PHE A 970 59.98 19.22 2.23
CA PHE A 970 58.95 20.24 2.03
C PHE A 970 59.29 21.20 0.87
N LYS A 971 60.58 21.57 0.72
CA LYS A 971 61.08 22.34 -0.43
C LYS A 971 61.03 21.58 -1.76
N LEU A 972 61.21 20.26 -1.74
CA LEU A 972 61.11 19.41 -2.93
C LEU A 972 59.66 19.09 -3.30
N PHE A 973 58.76 19.00 -2.31
CA PHE A 973 57.32 18.84 -2.47
C PHE A 973 56.66 20.08 -3.10
N SER A 974 56.96 21.27 -2.56
CA SER A 974 56.50 22.55 -3.14
C SER A 974 57.00 22.82 -4.56
N LYS A 975 57.96 22.02 -5.05
CA LYS A 975 58.50 22.07 -6.42
C LYS A 975 58.16 20.83 -7.26
N GLY A 976 57.32 19.91 -6.78
CA GLY A 976 56.86 18.73 -7.53
C GLY A 976 57.92 17.66 -7.83
N LYS A 977 59.00 17.56 -7.03
CA LYS A 977 60.14 16.65 -7.28
C LYS A 977 60.34 15.59 -6.18
N LEU A 978 59.29 14.82 -5.87
CA LEU A 978 59.28 13.74 -4.87
C LEU A 978 60.18 12.53 -5.21
N ASN A 979 60.55 12.34 -6.48
CA ASN A 979 61.33 11.18 -6.96
C ASN A 979 62.74 11.01 -6.35
N ARG A 980 63.29 12.03 -5.69
CA ARG A 980 64.63 11.95 -5.04
C ARG A 980 64.58 11.50 -3.57
N VAL A 981 63.46 11.66 -2.87
CA VAL A 981 63.38 11.37 -1.43
C VAL A 981 63.27 9.86 -1.17
N GLY A 982 62.51 9.12 -1.98
CA GLY A 982 62.31 7.68 -1.82
C GLY A 982 63.57 6.83 -1.98
N ARG A 983 64.55 7.27 -2.78
CA ARG A 983 65.82 6.53 -2.97
C ARG A 983 66.77 6.64 -1.78
N ASN A 984 66.76 7.76 -1.06
CA ASN A 984 67.64 7.93 0.10
C ASN A 984 67.09 7.22 1.35
N ALA A 985 65.76 7.12 1.49
CA ALA A 985 65.11 6.41 2.60
C ALA A 985 65.34 4.89 2.57
N ALA A 986 65.44 4.29 1.37
CA ALA A 986 65.72 2.86 1.20
C ALA A 986 67.15 2.48 1.62
N HIS A 987 68.13 3.39 1.53
CA HIS A 987 69.49 3.14 1.99
C HIS A 987 69.69 3.26 3.50
N MET A 988 68.72 3.80 4.24
CA MET A 988 68.79 3.98 5.70
C MET A 988 67.91 2.99 6.49
N GLY A 989 67.35 1.96 5.83
CA GLY A 989 66.65 0.86 6.50
C GLY A 989 65.25 1.18 7.03
N CYS A 990 64.54 2.14 6.43
CA CYS A 990 63.19 2.52 6.86
C CYS A 990 62.11 1.86 5.98
N ASP A 991 61.71 0.63 6.33
CA ASP A 991 60.78 -0.21 5.54
C ASP A 991 59.38 0.39 5.34
N LEU A 992 58.95 1.30 6.23
CA LEU A 992 57.61 1.90 6.16
C LEU A 992 57.46 2.86 4.96
N VAL A 993 58.51 3.63 4.64
CA VAL A 993 58.49 4.60 3.53
C VAL A 993 58.55 3.89 2.17
N HIS A 994 59.22 2.74 2.11
CA HIS A 994 59.25 1.91 0.91
C HIS A 994 57.88 1.30 0.58
N ASN A 995 57.14 0.84 1.59
CA ASN A 995 55.82 0.23 1.40
C ASN A 995 54.75 1.25 0.99
N CYS A 996 54.74 2.46 1.57
CA CYS A 996 53.84 3.53 1.13
C CYS A 996 54.15 4.00 -0.30
N TRP A 997 55.44 4.06 -0.67
CA TRP A 997 55.85 4.45 -2.03
C TRP A 997 55.45 3.42 -3.09
N THR A 998 55.52 2.13 -2.74
CA THR A 998 55.07 1.04 -3.64
C THR A 998 53.55 1.12 -3.90
N LEU A 999 52.76 1.49 -2.89
CA LEU A 999 51.31 1.65 -3.00
C LEU A 999 50.92 2.84 -3.90
N GLU A 1000 51.62 3.98 -3.75
CA GLU A 1000 51.40 5.16 -4.59
C GLU A 1000 51.78 4.90 -6.06
N ARG A 1001 52.81 4.08 -6.30
CA ARG A 1001 53.22 3.68 -7.66
C ARG A 1001 52.18 2.80 -8.35
N THR A 1002 51.53 1.90 -7.62
CA THR A 1002 50.43 1.07 -8.12
C THR A 1002 49.20 1.92 -8.47
N ILE A 1003 48.86 2.88 -7.60
CA ILE A 1003 47.70 3.78 -7.80
C ILE A 1003 47.93 4.79 -8.94
N LEU A 1004 49.15 5.34 -9.08
CA LEU A 1004 49.49 6.27 -10.16
C LEU A 1004 49.72 5.57 -11.51
N SER A 1005 50.04 4.28 -11.54
CA SER A 1005 50.08 3.51 -12.79
C SER A 1005 48.68 3.15 -13.33
N GLU A 1006 47.66 3.17 -12.48
CA GLU A 1006 46.27 2.84 -12.86
C GLU A 1006 45.42 4.08 -13.21
N THR A 1007 45.90 5.30 -12.92
CA THR A 1007 45.11 6.55 -13.11
C THR A 1007 45.55 7.44 -14.29
N HIS A 1008 46.57 7.05 -15.07
CA HIS A 1008 46.96 7.76 -16.29
C HIS A 1008 46.72 6.95 -17.57
N HIS A 1009 45.44 6.77 -17.94
CA HIS A 1009 45.05 6.75 -19.34
C HIS A 1009 43.55 7.08 -19.50
N SER A 1010 43.21 8.37 -19.61
CA SER A 1010 42.25 8.84 -20.62
C SER A 1010 42.26 10.38 -20.77
N PHE A 1011 42.08 10.81 -22.03
CA PHE A 1011 41.84 12.16 -22.56
C PHE A 1011 43.01 13.11 -22.88
N HIS A 1012 43.43 13.09 -24.15
CA HIS A 1012 43.28 14.28 -25.03
C HIS A 1012 43.19 13.90 -26.53
N CYS A 1013 42.55 14.80 -27.28
CA CYS A 1013 41.96 14.68 -28.62
C CYS A 1013 42.86 14.39 -29.83
N SER A 1014 42.17 14.02 -30.93
CA SER A 1014 42.38 14.36 -32.37
C SER A 1014 43.40 13.59 -33.24
N ASN A 1015 42.84 12.67 -34.05
CA ASN A 1015 43.13 12.33 -35.47
C ASN A 1015 44.55 11.87 -35.91
N PRO A 1016 44.73 11.27 -37.11
CA PRO A 1016 45.17 9.88 -37.28
C PRO A 1016 46.61 9.76 -37.84
N LEU A 1017 47.26 8.59 -37.67
CA LEU A 1017 48.10 7.89 -38.68
C LEU A 1017 49.05 6.84 -38.06
N SER A 1018 49.06 5.67 -38.71
CA SER A 1018 50.20 4.76 -39.00
C SER A 1018 50.98 4.01 -37.90
N GLN A 1019 50.94 2.66 -38.07
CA GLN A 1019 52.07 1.70 -38.15
C GLN A 1019 52.63 0.97 -36.90
N ARG A 1020 52.57 -0.37 -37.02
CA ARG A 1020 53.57 -1.44 -36.71
C ARG A 1020 53.98 -1.66 -35.24
N CYS A 1021 53.71 -2.82 -34.63
CA CYS A 1021 54.28 -4.19 -34.78
C CYS A 1021 55.50 -4.48 -33.87
N ASP A 1022 55.34 -5.59 -33.13
CA ASP A 1022 56.31 -6.65 -32.80
C ASP A 1022 57.17 -6.63 -31.51
N SER A 1023 56.81 -7.60 -30.66
CA SER A 1023 57.65 -8.70 -30.13
C SER A 1023 58.55 -8.48 -28.89
N GLY A 1024 58.53 -9.46 -27.96
CA GLY A 1024 59.70 -9.76 -27.12
C GLY A 1024 59.48 -10.24 -25.67
N GLN A 1025 58.97 -11.46 -25.50
CA GLN A 1025 59.13 -12.43 -24.40
C GLN A 1025 60.10 -12.14 -23.21
N LEU A 1026 59.60 -12.21 -21.97
CA LEU A 1026 59.76 -13.26 -20.91
C LEU A 1026 61.08 -13.24 -20.11
N VAL A 1027 61.00 -13.08 -18.77
CA VAL A 1027 61.52 -14.05 -17.77
C VAL A 1027 60.69 -14.01 -16.48
N SER A 1028 60.40 -15.21 -15.99
CA SER A 1028 59.53 -15.65 -14.90
C SER A 1028 59.88 -15.19 -13.47
N GLN A 1029 58.85 -14.92 -12.66
CA GLN A 1029 58.87 -15.16 -11.21
C GLN A 1029 57.95 -16.33 -10.87
N SER A 1030 58.55 -17.35 -10.26
CA SER A 1030 57.90 -18.54 -9.73
C SER A 1030 57.19 -18.25 -8.40
N HIS A 1031 55.87 -18.39 -8.45
CA HIS A 1031 54.94 -18.93 -7.44
C HIS A 1031 55.14 -18.60 -5.95
N LEU A 1032 54.28 -17.71 -5.45
CA LEU A 1032 53.42 -18.00 -4.30
C LEU A 1032 51.96 -17.85 -4.77
N HIS A 1033 51.38 -18.96 -5.22
CA HIS A 1033 49.93 -19.07 -5.43
C HIS A 1033 49.26 -19.13 -4.05
N LEU A 1034 48.59 -18.05 -3.67
CA LEU A 1034 47.46 -18.09 -2.76
C LEU A 1034 46.29 -17.44 -3.51
N SER A 1035 45.16 -18.16 -3.61
CA SER A 1035 43.98 -17.63 -4.29
C SER A 1035 43.46 -16.39 -3.55
N PRO A 1036 42.94 -15.36 -4.25
CA PRO A 1036 42.34 -14.18 -3.61
C PRO A 1036 41.21 -14.55 -2.63
N GLN A 1037 40.51 -15.67 -2.86
CA GLN A 1037 39.45 -16.17 -1.99
C GLN A 1037 39.95 -16.64 -0.61
N LEU A 1038 41.13 -17.27 -0.53
CA LEU A 1038 41.68 -17.73 0.76
C LEU A 1038 42.20 -16.57 1.65
N LEU A 1039 42.48 -15.41 1.06
CA LEU A 1039 42.82 -14.19 1.80
C LEU A 1039 41.56 -13.45 2.28
N PHE A 1040 40.50 -13.43 1.47
CA PHE A 1040 39.24 -12.76 1.81
C PHE A 1040 38.52 -13.39 3.01
N ASP A 1041 38.60 -14.72 3.17
CA ASP A 1041 38.01 -15.43 4.31
C ASP A 1041 38.74 -15.17 5.65
N ARG A 1042 39.84 -14.41 5.64
CA ARG A 1042 40.64 -14.06 6.84
C ARG A 1042 40.76 -12.54 7.09
N ILE A 1043 40.00 -11.72 6.37
CA ILE A 1043 39.96 -10.26 6.59
C ILE A 1043 38.87 -9.95 7.61
N VAL A 1044 39.28 -9.41 8.76
CA VAL A 1044 38.34 -8.90 9.77
C VAL A 1044 38.20 -7.40 9.54
N TRP A 1045 37.03 -6.99 9.04
CA TRP A 1045 36.69 -5.59 8.83
C TRP A 1045 36.36 -4.95 10.18
N TRP A 1046 37.13 -3.93 10.56
CA TRP A 1046 36.89 -3.16 11.77
C TRP A 1046 36.56 -1.72 11.41
N SER A 1047 35.33 -1.50 10.98
CA SER A 1047 34.68 -0.21 11.18
C SER A 1047 34.27 -0.16 12.64
N GLY A 1048 34.49 0.96 13.33
CA GLY A 1048 33.91 1.21 14.66
C GLY A 1048 32.37 1.24 14.69
N PHE A 1049 31.71 0.66 13.67
CA PHE A 1049 30.29 0.58 13.40
C PHE A 1049 30.03 -0.69 12.54
N GLN A 1050 29.37 -1.70 13.14
CA GLN A 1050 28.80 -2.92 12.53
C GLN A 1050 29.73 -3.90 11.78
N PHE A 1051 29.47 -5.21 11.99
CA PHE A 1051 29.84 -6.27 11.06
C PHE A 1051 28.80 -6.29 9.93
N THR A 1052 29.17 -5.99 8.69
CA THR A 1052 28.32 -6.20 7.52
C THR A 1052 28.82 -7.43 6.77
N HIS A 1053 28.01 -8.49 6.68
CA HIS A 1053 28.17 -9.51 5.63
C HIS A 1053 27.50 -9.00 4.35
N GLU A 1054 28.06 -7.95 3.75
CA GLU A 1054 27.89 -7.64 2.34
C GLU A 1054 29.22 -7.09 1.79
N PRO A 1055 29.69 -7.57 0.63
CA PRO A 1055 30.91 -7.07 0.00
C PRO A 1055 30.61 -5.72 -0.65
N MET A 1056 31.23 -4.64 -0.18
CA MET A 1056 31.34 -3.42 -0.97
C MET A 1056 32.33 -3.68 -2.12
N THR A 1057 31.84 -3.53 -3.35
CA THR A 1057 32.62 -3.48 -4.60
C THR A 1057 33.68 -2.40 -4.57
#